data_AF-A0A523B3F2-F1
#
_entry.id   AF-A0A523B3F2-F1
#
_cell.length_a   1.000
_cell.length_b   1.000
_cell.length_c   1.000
_cell.angle_alpha   90.00
_cell.angle_beta   90.00
_cell.angle_gamma   90.00
#
_symmetry.space_group_name_H-M   'P 1'
#
loop_
_entity.id
_entity.type
_entity.pdbx_description
1 polymer ?
#
loop_
_entity_poly.entity_id
_entity_poly.type
_entity_poly.pdbx_seq_one_letter_code
_entity_poly.pdbx_strand_id
1 'polypeptide(L)'
;MSGYSGRILEVDLSKGDVAVVDLDWNVAMKFIGGRGYSAKLLFDALKPGIDPLSEDNVLIFMTGPLTGTRAPASGRFVVSSKSPLTNTIFDSNCGGSWGPELKKAGFDGIIIRGRSSSPVYLVVDDGKAEIRDASKIWGLETDATEDAIRRELGLEKVEVCCIGPAGENQVRMACIISNKHRAAGRGGLGAVMGSKKLKAIAVKGTGEVKVANPRAFNEEVKKTLEVLRGNPITGDSLGRYGTAFLVHLMNKAGVLPSYNFTRGFFDKAEEVCGERITETMLVRRTACYGCPIACARSIKYKVGEEEVVSSGPEYESVWALGPNCGISDINVIARANDLCNKLGLDTISIGNTIGFLMECYEKGLLRGLGDVNLKLSFGNADVLLKLIVDTACKRGLGRIASEGVDRIAKMIGAEGIAAHVKGLELPAYDPRGAKGMALAYATSNRGGCHLRAYIVMSEILGIPRYIDPLSYEGKAELVKRLQDVSAVIDSLVVCKYTMLALFSTLAYEATHYARLLTTATGFYVDEEEFYKIGERIYNLERLFNVREGFNRSHDTLPPRFLSEGLKEGAAKGEIVDLTRLLDAYYMIRGWNYNGIPMDKKLQQLGLEPLYKGPKLQVAIDERYLKDGLSIAEACYKGGAEILEVGTPLIKSAGLEAVREFRRRFPYATIVADLKTFDTGWLEVELAAEAGADIVTVLGATDDYTIKDAVGAARKYNVKIMCDLINVPDPVSRAKEVERLGCDIICVHMGISVQMRERDVTKKMELLEEIVNSVKVPVAVAGGVRLEHVDELVKRGCKIVIVGSAITRSSNPEEAARRFITRIERAYSSLKGSY
;
A
#
# COMPACT_ATOMS: atom_id res chain seq x y z
N MET A 1 24.71 12.35 -13.54
CA MET A 1 23.24 12.44 -13.41
C MET A 1 22.93 13.06 -12.06
N SER A 2 21.89 13.90 -11.98
CA SER A 2 21.70 14.80 -10.84
C SER A 2 20.53 14.36 -9.95
N GLY A 3 20.56 14.75 -8.68
CA GLY A 3 19.68 14.26 -7.61
C GLY A 3 20.06 12.87 -7.11
N TYR A 4 20.45 11.97 -8.02
CA TYR A 4 20.90 10.61 -7.73
C TYR A 4 22.42 10.50 -7.61
N SER A 5 22.88 9.55 -6.80
CA SER A 5 24.30 9.17 -6.73
C SER A 5 24.65 8.15 -7.81
N GLY A 6 23.63 7.45 -8.34
CA GLY A 6 23.73 6.48 -9.42
C GLY A 6 24.21 5.09 -8.98
N ARG A 7 24.37 4.85 -7.68
CA ARG A 7 24.98 3.63 -7.13
C ARG A 7 24.21 3.10 -5.94
N ILE A 8 24.09 1.78 -5.85
CA ILE A 8 23.49 1.06 -4.74
C ILE A 8 24.52 0.07 -4.17
N LEU A 9 24.53 -0.11 -2.85
CA LEU A 9 25.27 -1.19 -2.20
C LEU A 9 24.39 -2.45 -2.14
N GLU A 10 24.84 -3.56 -2.72
CA GLU A 10 24.28 -4.88 -2.47
C GLU A 10 25.14 -5.63 -1.46
N VAL A 11 24.52 -6.10 -0.39
CA VAL A 11 25.19 -6.80 0.71
C VAL A 11 24.55 -8.18 0.89
N ASP A 12 25.34 -9.22 0.68
CA ASP A 12 24.95 -10.61 0.97
C ASP A 12 25.61 -11.03 2.29
N LEU A 13 24.85 -10.99 3.37
CA LEU A 13 25.35 -11.30 4.71
C LEU A 13 25.69 -12.77 4.90
N SER A 14 25.12 -13.67 4.08
CA SER A 14 25.45 -15.10 4.16
C SER A 14 26.84 -15.38 3.59
N LYS A 15 27.26 -14.60 2.59
CA LYS A 15 28.59 -14.72 1.96
C LYS A 15 29.63 -13.76 2.52
N GLY A 16 29.19 -12.70 3.21
CA GLY A 16 30.06 -11.60 3.62
C GLY A 16 30.45 -10.68 2.45
N ASP A 17 29.70 -10.74 1.35
CA ASP A 17 30.00 -9.99 0.13
C ASP A 17 29.37 -8.60 0.15
N VAL A 18 30.13 -7.61 -0.31
CA VAL A 18 29.67 -6.22 -0.50
C VAL A 18 30.01 -5.81 -1.93
N ALA A 19 28.98 -5.50 -2.71
CA ALA A 19 29.12 -5.07 -4.10
C ALA A 19 28.51 -3.69 -4.32
N VAL A 20 29.11 -2.92 -5.21
CA VAL A 20 28.52 -1.67 -5.71
C VAL A 20 27.92 -1.96 -7.08
N VAL A 21 26.62 -1.69 -7.23
CA VAL A 21 25.91 -1.83 -8.51
C VAL A 21 25.36 -0.48 -8.95
N ASP A 22 25.18 -0.32 -10.26
CA ASP A 22 24.56 0.86 -10.81
C ASP A 22 23.05 0.89 -10.49
N LEU A 23 22.53 2.09 -10.26
CA LEU A 23 21.10 2.33 -10.13
C LEU A 23 20.38 1.97 -11.44
N ASP A 24 19.35 1.12 -11.38
CA ASP A 24 18.47 0.91 -12.53
C ASP A 24 17.65 2.17 -12.83
N TRP A 25 18.01 2.85 -13.92
CA TRP A 25 17.36 4.07 -14.38
C TRP A 25 15.93 3.87 -14.86
N ASN A 26 15.56 2.69 -15.38
CA ASN A 26 14.18 2.41 -15.77
C ASN A 26 13.27 2.36 -14.55
N VAL A 27 13.78 1.81 -13.44
CA VAL A 27 13.06 1.82 -12.16
C VAL A 27 13.03 3.22 -11.58
N ALA A 28 14.17 3.94 -11.54
CA ALA A 28 14.25 5.30 -11.00
C ALA A 28 13.33 6.29 -11.75
N MET A 29 13.20 6.20 -13.07
CA MET A 29 12.29 7.07 -13.82
C MET A 29 10.81 6.76 -13.54
N LYS A 30 10.44 5.50 -13.33
CA LYS A 30 9.04 5.08 -13.13
C LYS A 30 8.58 5.10 -11.67
N PHE A 31 9.51 4.97 -10.74
CA PHE A 31 9.26 4.77 -9.30
C PHE A 31 10.09 5.71 -8.39
N ILE A 32 10.91 6.58 -8.98
CA ILE A 32 11.69 7.64 -8.31
C ILE A 32 12.79 7.10 -7.39
N GLY A 33 12.43 6.70 -6.18
CA GLY A 33 13.37 6.39 -5.10
C GLY A 33 12.63 5.89 -3.88
N GLY A 34 13.28 5.89 -2.72
CA GLY A 34 12.67 5.62 -1.42
C GLY A 34 11.71 4.44 -1.43
N ARG A 35 10.44 4.71 -1.09
CA ARG A 35 9.33 3.75 -1.10
C ARG A 35 9.10 3.10 -2.46
N GLY A 36 8.94 3.88 -3.52
CA GLY A 36 8.59 3.38 -4.86
C GLY A 36 9.63 2.43 -5.44
N TYR A 37 10.91 2.83 -5.40
CA TYR A 37 12.02 1.99 -5.88
C TYR A 37 12.11 0.71 -5.05
N SER A 38 12.01 0.82 -3.72
CA SER A 38 12.01 -0.34 -2.83
C SER A 38 10.85 -1.29 -3.11
N ALA A 39 9.66 -0.78 -3.41
CA ALA A 39 8.50 -1.62 -3.71
C ALA A 39 8.69 -2.45 -4.98
N LYS A 40 9.29 -1.85 -6.03
CA LYS A 40 9.66 -2.58 -7.25
C LYS A 40 10.68 -3.67 -6.99
N LEU A 41 11.75 -3.35 -6.27
CA LEU A 41 12.77 -4.33 -5.92
C LEU A 41 12.20 -5.50 -5.10
N LEU A 42 11.37 -5.22 -4.10
CA LEU A 42 10.77 -6.27 -3.27
C LEU A 42 9.81 -7.15 -4.06
N PHE A 43 8.99 -6.55 -4.94
CA PHE A 43 8.06 -7.31 -5.78
C PHE A 43 8.80 -8.27 -6.72
N ASP A 44 9.91 -7.83 -7.31
CA ASP A 44 10.70 -8.65 -8.23
C ASP A 44 11.54 -9.71 -7.51
N ALA A 45 12.13 -9.35 -6.37
CA ALA A 45 13.10 -10.20 -5.69
C ALA A 45 12.46 -11.29 -4.81
N LEU A 46 11.29 -11.03 -4.23
CA LEU A 46 10.67 -11.94 -3.27
C LEU A 46 9.70 -12.89 -3.94
N LYS A 47 9.86 -14.18 -3.67
CA LYS A 47 8.86 -15.21 -4.01
C LYS A 47 7.60 -15.05 -3.15
N PRO A 48 6.42 -15.48 -3.63
CA PRO A 48 5.21 -15.51 -2.81
C PRO A 48 5.40 -16.34 -1.53
N GLY A 49 4.83 -15.91 -0.42
CA GLY A 49 4.69 -16.74 0.78
C GLY A 49 5.96 -16.92 1.62
N ILE A 50 7.08 -16.26 1.29
CA ILE A 50 8.31 -16.34 2.11
C ILE A 50 8.07 -15.92 3.56
N ASP A 51 8.73 -16.56 4.51
CA ASP A 51 8.72 -16.12 5.91
C ASP A 51 9.45 -14.78 6.05
N PRO A 52 8.82 -13.71 6.58
CA PRO A 52 9.46 -12.41 6.77
C PRO A 52 10.73 -12.42 7.65
N LEU A 53 10.93 -13.42 8.51
CA LEU A 53 12.13 -13.52 9.35
C LEU A 53 13.18 -14.49 8.78
N SER A 54 12.95 -15.05 7.59
CA SER A 54 13.91 -15.91 6.89
C SER A 54 15.05 -15.13 6.25
N GLU A 55 16.10 -15.84 5.82
CA GLU A 55 17.22 -15.25 5.08
C GLU A 55 16.81 -14.77 3.67
N ASP A 56 15.76 -15.36 3.09
CA ASP A 56 15.21 -15.02 1.77
C ASP A 56 14.56 -13.64 1.73
N ASN A 57 14.10 -13.13 2.87
CA ASN A 57 13.53 -11.79 2.93
C ASN A 57 14.62 -10.74 2.64
N VAL A 58 14.24 -9.61 2.05
CA VAL A 58 15.16 -8.54 1.65
C VAL A 58 14.87 -7.31 2.50
N LEU A 59 15.91 -6.69 3.04
CA LEU A 59 15.81 -5.44 3.80
C LEU A 59 16.51 -4.33 3.01
N ILE A 60 15.78 -3.27 2.66
CA ILE A 60 16.27 -2.21 1.78
C ILE A 60 16.28 -0.89 2.55
N PHE A 61 17.41 -0.19 2.55
CA PHE A 61 17.54 1.19 2.99
C PHE A 61 17.66 2.04 1.72
N MET A 62 16.74 2.97 1.49
CA MET A 62 16.69 3.74 0.25
C MET A 62 16.46 5.22 0.55
N THR A 63 17.17 6.08 -0.18
CA THR A 63 16.99 7.53 -0.17
C THR A 63 16.17 7.98 -1.38
N GLY A 64 15.87 9.27 -1.48
CA GLY A 64 15.22 9.87 -2.64
C GLY A 64 16.14 10.86 -3.35
N PRO A 65 15.79 11.29 -4.58
CA PRO A 65 16.58 12.25 -5.34
C PRO A 65 16.71 13.64 -4.69
N LEU A 66 15.83 13.97 -3.74
CA LEU A 66 15.90 15.21 -2.98
C LEU A 66 16.72 15.08 -1.69
N THR A 67 17.01 13.85 -1.25
CA THR A 67 17.73 13.61 0.00
C THR A 67 19.13 14.20 -0.05
N GLY A 68 19.50 14.98 0.98
CA GLY A 68 20.80 15.63 1.08
C GLY A 68 20.96 16.89 0.23
N THR A 69 19.95 17.28 -0.55
CA THR A 69 19.92 18.55 -1.30
C THR A 69 19.47 19.72 -0.40
N ARG A 70 19.28 20.90 -1.00
CA ARG A 70 18.68 22.08 -0.33
C ARG A 70 17.15 22.07 -0.28
N ALA A 71 16.49 21.04 -0.84
CA ALA A 71 15.03 20.91 -0.75
C ALA A 71 14.59 20.88 0.73
N PRO A 72 13.58 21.67 1.13
CA PRO A 72 13.14 21.72 2.52
C PRO A 72 12.68 20.35 3.03
N ALA A 73 13.10 20.00 4.25
CA ALA A 73 12.67 18.79 4.94
C ALA A 73 12.95 17.46 4.19
N SER A 74 14.03 17.43 3.39
CA SER A 74 14.50 16.26 2.63
C SER A 74 15.56 15.43 3.38
N GLY A 75 15.73 15.64 4.69
CA GLY A 75 16.73 14.96 5.53
C GLY A 75 16.35 13.54 5.97
N ARG A 76 15.71 12.75 5.12
CA ARG A 76 15.09 11.47 5.50
C ARG A 76 15.65 10.28 4.73
N PHE A 77 15.27 9.07 5.15
CA PHE A 77 15.46 7.81 4.41
C PHE A 77 14.25 6.88 4.64
N VAL A 78 14.14 5.83 3.83
CA VAL A 78 13.10 4.81 3.92
C VAL A 78 13.74 3.44 4.12
N VAL A 79 13.18 2.64 5.03
CA VAL A 79 13.50 1.22 5.15
C VAL A 79 12.31 0.40 4.68
N SER A 80 12.54 -0.62 3.85
CA SER A 80 11.47 -1.45 3.28
C SER A 80 11.78 -2.94 3.33
N SER A 81 10.75 -3.76 3.54
CA SER A 81 10.80 -5.23 3.50
C SER A 81 9.39 -5.84 3.46
N LYS A 82 9.28 -7.17 3.39
CA LYS A 82 8.06 -7.86 3.84
C LYS A 82 7.99 -7.81 5.37
N SER A 83 6.87 -7.35 5.93
CA SER A 83 6.76 -7.17 7.38
C SER A 83 6.50 -8.48 8.13
N PRO A 84 7.22 -8.74 9.25
CA PRO A 84 6.89 -9.86 10.14
C PRO A 84 5.62 -9.64 10.96
N LEU A 85 5.18 -8.40 11.15
CA LEU A 85 3.95 -8.10 11.88
C LEU A 85 2.73 -8.38 11.00
N THR A 86 2.73 -7.82 9.78
CA THR A 86 1.53 -7.76 8.92
C THR A 86 1.55 -8.77 7.78
N ASN A 87 2.71 -9.32 7.38
CA ASN A 87 2.94 -10.06 6.13
C ASN A 87 2.72 -9.26 4.84
N THR A 88 2.44 -7.95 4.92
CA THR A 88 2.30 -7.07 3.76
C THR A 88 3.67 -6.60 3.27
N ILE A 89 3.70 -6.00 2.08
CA ILE A 89 4.76 -5.05 1.75
C ILE A 89 4.76 -3.92 2.80
N PHE A 90 5.95 -3.49 3.21
CA PHE A 90 6.07 -2.48 4.24
C PHE A 90 7.26 -1.57 3.95
N ASP A 91 7.03 -0.27 4.12
CA ASP A 91 8.07 0.73 4.23
C ASP A 91 7.88 1.55 5.50
N SER A 92 8.97 2.08 6.02
CA SER A 92 9.02 2.90 7.22
C SER A 92 9.98 4.06 6.98
N ASN A 93 9.49 5.28 7.17
CA ASN A 93 10.22 6.50 6.86
C ASN A 93 10.86 7.06 8.13
N CYS A 94 12.15 7.39 8.08
CA CYS A 94 12.92 7.89 9.20
C CYS A 94 13.61 9.23 8.86
N GLY A 95 13.59 10.15 9.82
CA GLY A 95 14.24 11.45 9.69
C GLY A 95 15.69 11.45 10.18
N GLY A 96 16.18 12.60 10.61
CA GLY A 96 17.52 12.75 11.16
C GLY A 96 18.54 13.21 10.12
N SER A 97 19.69 12.55 10.08
CA SER A 97 20.84 12.91 9.23
C SER A 97 21.47 11.73 8.49
N TRP A 98 21.12 10.49 8.85
CA TRP A 98 21.66 9.27 8.22
C TRP A 98 21.43 9.20 6.71
N GLY A 99 20.22 9.51 6.23
CA GLY A 99 19.89 9.49 4.79
C GLY A 99 20.76 10.45 3.95
N PRO A 100 20.85 11.74 4.32
CA PRO A 100 21.79 12.67 3.72
C PRO A 100 23.24 12.18 3.74
N GLU A 101 23.68 11.56 4.83
CA GLU A 101 25.06 11.06 4.95
C GLU A 101 25.33 9.92 3.97
N LEU A 102 24.37 9.00 3.76
CA LEU A 102 24.45 7.95 2.73
C LEU A 102 24.55 8.52 1.32
N LYS A 103 23.75 9.55 1.03
CA LYS A 103 23.81 10.26 -0.25
C LYS A 103 25.18 10.88 -0.50
N LYS A 104 25.76 11.54 0.51
CA LYS A 104 27.10 12.13 0.44
C LYS A 104 28.22 11.10 0.36
N ALA A 105 28.03 9.91 0.96
CA ALA A 105 28.91 8.76 0.78
C ALA A 105 28.83 8.19 -0.64
N GLY A 106 27.90 8.70 -1.47
CA GLY A 106 27.80 8.42 -2.89
C GLY A 106 26.93 7.22 -3.23
N PHE A 107 25.94 6.90 -2.39
CA PHE A 107 24.96 5.82 -2.62
C PHE A 107 23.52 6.33 -2.52
N ASP A 108 22.64 5.77 -3.35
CA ASP A 108 21.19 6.02 -3.27
C ASP A 108 20.49 5.03 -2.32
N GLY A 109 21.09 3.86 -2.09
CA GLY A 109 20.53 2.85 -1.19
C GLY A 109 21.47 1.69 -0.88
N ILE A 110 21.00 0.83 0.03
CA ILE A 110 21.66 -0.39 0.49
C ILE A 110 20.61 -1.51 0.49
N ILE A 111 20.90 -2.62 -0.19
CA ILE A 111 20.07 -3.82 -0.27
C ILE A 111 20.75 -4.93 0.53
N ILE A 112 20.09 -5.41 1.58
CA ILE A 112 20.59 -6.46 2.46
C ILE A 112 19.86 -7.78 2.17
N ARG A 113 20.64 -8.82 1.85
CA ARG A 113 20.20 -10.20 1.61
C ARG A 113 20.92 -11.17 2.55
N GLY A 114 20.39 -12.38 2.66
CA GLY A 114 21.00 -13.44 3.47
C GLY A 114 20.93 -13.16 4.97
N ARG A 115 21.74 -13.88 5.74
CA ARG A 115 21.86 -13.80 7.19
C ARG A 115 23.30 -14.11 7.60
N SER A 116 23.89 -13.25 8.43
CA SER A 116 25.23 -13.49 8.95
C SER A 116 25.26 -14.63 9.98
N SER A 117 26.36 -15.37 10.05
CA SER A 117 26.58 -16.43 11.05
C SER A 117 26.76 -15.87 12.47
N SER A 118 27.28 -14.64 12.62
CA SER A 118 27.45 -13.91 13.88
C SER A 118 26.89 -12.48 13.79
N PRO A 119 26.67 -11.78 14.92
CA PRO A 119 26.36 -10.36 14.92
C PRO A 119 27.37 -9.53 14.14
N VAL A 120 26.90 -8.71 13.21
CA VAL A 120 27.73 -7.81 12.39
C VAL A 120 27.14 -6.41 12.28
N TYR A 121 27.95 -5.42 11.90
CA TYR A 121 27.50 -4.10 11.47
C TYR A 121 28.19 -3.69 10.17
N LEU A 122 27.51 -2.88 9.36
CA LEU A 122 28.05 -2.37 8.10
C LEU A 122 28.63 -0.96 8.31
N VAL A 123 29.83 -0.72 7.80
CA VAL A 123 30.44 0.62 7.72
C VAL A 123 30.45 1.06 6.27
N VAL A 124 30.00 2.28 6.02
CA VAL A 124 30.07 2.95 4.72
C VAL A 124 30.85 4.25 4.89
N ASP A 125 31.97 4.38 4.19
CA ASP A 125 32.84 5.56 4.23
C ASP A 125 33.24 5.93 2.80
N ASP A 126 32.72 7.06 2.31
CA ASP A 126 33.04 7.67 1.01
C ASP A 126 33.24 6.68 -0.15
N GLY A 127 32.14 6.05 -0.58
CA GLY A 127 32.12 5.15 -1.73
C GLY A 127 32.66 3.74 -1.48
N LYS A 128 33.11 3.44 -0.25
CA LYS A 128 33.51 2.10 0.18
C LYS A 128 32.59 1.60 1.28
N ALA A 129 32.45 0.28 1.39
CA ALA A 129 31.69 -0.34 2.46
C ALA A 129 32.32 -1.67 2.89
N GLU A 130 32.23 -1.98 4.17
CA GLU A 130 32.76 -3.22 4.76
C GLU A 130 31.89 -3.72 5.93
N ILE A 131 31.86 -5.03 6.12
CA ILE A 131 31.15 -5.69 7.22
C ILE A 131 32.15 -5.89 8.37
N ARG A 132 31.74 -5.52 9.59
CA ARG A 132 32.54 -5.66 10.82
C ARG A 132 31.79 -6.47 11.88
N ASP A 133 32.54 -7.07 12.81
CA ASP A 133 31.98 -7.80 13.94
C ASP A 133 31.20 -6.86 14.87
N ALA A 134 30.00 -7.27 15.28
CA ALA A 134 29.17 -6.54 16.23
C ALA A 134 28.97 -7.31 17.55
N SER A 135 29.74 -8.36 17.81
CA SER A 135 29.51 -9.23 18.97
C SER A 135 29.63 -8.50 20.30
N LYS A 136 30.49 -7.46 20.39
CA LYS A 136 30.66 -6.64 21.60
C LYS A 136 29.53 -5.63 21.85
N ILE A 137 28.76 -5.29 20.82
CA ILE A 137 27.67 -4.31 20.89
C ILE A 137 26.28 -4.97 20.78
N TRP A 138 26.22 -6.27 20.53
CA TRP A 138 24.98 -7.06 20.62
C TRP A 138 24.48 -7.08 22.06
N GLY A 139 23.18 -6.84 22.26
CA GLY A 139 22.55 -6.69 23.57
C GLY A 139 22.50 -5.25 24.09
N LEU A 140 23.25 -4.32 23.49
CA LEU A 140 23.22 -2.91 23.90
C LEU A 140 21.95 -2.20 23.43
N GLU A 141 21.51 -1.23 24.24
CA GLU A 141 20.50 -0.23 23.85
C GLU A 141 20.98 0.58 22.62
N THR A 142 20.03 1.20 21.91
CA THR A 142 20.32 1.89 20.64
C THR A 142 21.26 3.08 20.80
N ASP A 143 21.08 3.90 21.83
CA ASP A 143 21.96 5.03 22.13
C ASP A 143 23.38 4.59 22.50
N ALA A 144 23.51 3.56 23.35
CA ALA A 144 24.78 2.96 23.72
C ALA A 144 25.48 2.31 22.51
N THR A 145 24.71 1.72 21.58
CA THR A 145 25.22 1.18 20.32
C THR A 145 25.81 2.28 19.44
N GLU A 146 25.07 3.38 19.23
CA GLU A 146 25.56 4.52 18.43
C GLU A 146 26.86 5.10 19.03
N ASP A 147 26.91 5.27 20.36
CA ASP A 147 28.09 5.81 21.05
C ASP A 147 29.28 4.84 21.03
N ALA A 148 29.04 3.53 21.10
CA ALA A 148 30.10 2.52 20.99
C ALA A 148 30.73 2.54 19.60
N ILE A 149 29.92 2.52 18.54
CA ILE A 149 30.39 2.56 17.14
C ILE A 149 31.15 3.86 16.87
N ARG A 150 30.63 5.00 17.32
CA ARG A 150 31.31 6.30 17.16
C ARG A 150 32.70 6.32 17.80
N ARG A 151 32.82 5.78 19.02
CA ARG A 151 34.11 5.67 19.71
C ARG A 151 35.07 4.70 19.02
N GLU A 152 34.57 3.55 18.56
CA GLU A 152 35.37 2.55 17.86
C GLU A 152 35.93 3.08 16.54
N LEU A 153 35.10 3.74 15.74
CA LEU A 153 35.50 4.23 14.43
C LEU A 153 36.41 5.46 14.50
N GLY A 154 36.32 6.26 15.57
CA GLY A 154 37.08 7.50 15.71
C GLY A 154 36.79 8.52 14.60
N LEU A 155 35.69 8.34 13.87
CA LEU A 155 35.29 9.18 12.74
C LEU A 155 34.46 10.36 13.23
N GLU A 156 34.91 11.57 12.92
CA GLU A 156 34.05 12.75 13.07
C GLU A 156 32.80 12.61 12.19
N LYS A 157 31.63 12.92 12.76
CA LYS A 157 30.32 13.01 12.06
C LYS A 157 29.80 11.71 11.42
N VAL A 158 30.16 10.55 11.96
CA VAL A 158 29.51 9.30 11.54
C VAL A 158 28.06 9.24 12.04
N GLU A 159 27.15 8.94 11.12
CA GLU A 159 25.73 8.72 11.40
C GLU A 159 25.43 7.23 11.45
N VAL A 160 24.70 6.81 12.49
CA VAL A 160 24.43 5.39 12.74
C VAL A 160 22.92 5.17 12.76
N CYS A 161 22.47 4.10 12.12
CA CYS A 161 21.16 3.52 12.39
C CYS A 161 21.34 2.09 12.90
N CYS A 162 20.59 1.70 13.92
CA CYS A 162 20.77 0.44 14.63
C CYS A 162 19.47 -0.11 15.22
N ILE A 163 19.51 -1.38 15.62
CA ILE A 163 18.46 -2.02 16.42
C ILE A 163 18.87 -2.10 17.88
N GLY A 164 17.88 -2.06 18.77
CA GLY A 164 18.06 -2.41 20.19
C GLY A 164 17.71 -3.87 20.47
N PRO A 165 17.65 -4.27 21.75
CA PRO A 165 17.29 -5.62 22.18
C PRO A 165 15.99 -6.16 21.57
N ALA A 166 14.99 -5.31 21.30
CA ALA A 166 13.75 -5.75 20.67
C ALA A 166 13.96 -6.28 19.25
N GLY A 167 14.83 -5.64 18.46
CA GLY A 167 15.18 -6.10 17.11
C GLY A 167 15.98 -7.40 17.16
N GLU A 168 16.97 -7.49 18.06
CA GLU A 168 17.79 -8.68 18.27
C GLU A 168 16.95 -9.90 18.66
N ASN A 169 15.95 -9.70 19.54
CA ASN A 169 15.00 -10.72 19.95
C ASN A 169 13.86 -10.94 18.94
N GLN A 170 13.88 -10.25 17.80
CA GLN A 170 12.88 -10.38 16.73
C GLN A 170 11.44 -10.13 17.22
N VAL A 171 11.25 -9.08 18.02
CA VAL A 171 9.91 -8.60 18.42
C VAL A 171 9.20 -8.05 17.18
N ARG A 172 7.96 -8.47 16.90
CA ARG A 172 7.28 -8.12 15.64
C ARG A 172 7.00 -6.63 15.46
N MET A 173 7.10 -5.85 16.53
CA MET A 173 6.98 -4.39 16.53
C MET A 173 8.31 -3.67 16.78
N ALA A 174 9.45 -4.31 16.48
CA ALA A 174 10.76 -3.71 16.64
C ALA A 174 11.08 -2.67 15.56
N CYS A 175 11.71 -1.58 15.99
CA CYS A 175 12.15 -0.43 15.20
C CYS A 175 13.60 -0.55 14.75
N ILE A 176 13.96 0.27 13.75
CA ILE A 176 15.35 0.69 13.52
C ILE A 176 15.45 2.15 13.95
N ILE A 177 16.40 2.46 14.81
CA ILE A 177 16.59 3.77 15.42
C ILE A 177 17.83 4.43 14.81
N SER A 178 17.77 5.74 14.63
CA SER A 178 18.90 6.59 14.23
C SER A 178 18.90 7.87 15.04
N ASN A 179 20.07 8.51 15.18
CA ASN A 179 20.24 9.69 16.02
C ASN A 179 19.67 9.50 17.43
N LYS A 180 19.70 8.28 17.97
CA LYS A 180 19.19 7.84 19.29
C LYS A 180 17.67 7.88 19.50
N HIS A 181 16.89 8.47 18.58
CA HIS A 181 15.44 8.68 18.79
C HIS A 181 14.60 8.76 17.51
N ARG A 182 15.20 8.81 16.32
CA ARG A 182 14.48 8.81 15.05
C ARG A 182 14.20 7.38 14.66
N ALA A 183 12.94 7.04 14.46
CA ALA A 183 12.54 5.66 14.21
C ALA A 183 12.05 5.46 12.77
N ALA A 184 12.63 4.46 12.10
CA ALA A 184 11.86 3.66 11.15
C ALA A 184 10.99 2.71 11.98
N GLY A 185 9.86 3.24 12.46
CA GLY A 185 9.19 2.71 13.64
C GLY A 185 8.30 1.49 13.43
N ARG A 186 7.46 1.48 12.39
CA ARG A 186 6.34 0.52 12.32
C ARG A 186 6.66 -0.72 11.50
N GLY A 187 5.90 -1.79 11.74
CA GLY A 187 5.89 -3.00 10.90
C GLY A 187 6.99 -4.01 11.19
N GLY A 188 7.82 -3.82 12.22
CA GLY A 188 8.77 -4.84 12.64
C GLY A 188 10.01 -4.97 11.77
N LEU A 189 10.39 -3.92 11.03
CA LEU A 189 11.60 -3.96 10.20
C LEU A 189 12.89 -4.09 11.05
N GLY A 190 12.86 -3.68 12.33
CA GLY A 190 13.93 -3.97 13.27
C GLY A 190 14.09 -5.46 13.57
N ALA A 191 13.00 -6.23 13.57
CA ALA A 191 13.07 -7.68 13.72
C ALA A 191 13.60 -8.36 12.45
N VAL A 192 13.29 -7.84 11.27
CA VAL A 192 13.93 -8.30 10.02
C VAL A 192 15.43 -8.07 10.09
N MET A 193 15.86 -6.87 10.48
CA MET A 193 17.29 -6.53 10.64
C MET A 193 18.00 -7.45 11.65
N GLY A 194 17.37 -7.70 12.82
CA GLY A 194 17.89 -8.61 13.83
C GLY A 194 17.90 -10.08 13.40
N SER A 195 16.90 -10.53 12.63
CA SER A 195 16.87 -11.88 12.06
C SER A 195 18.04 -12.16 11.12
N LYS A 196 18.63 -11.11 10.53
CA LYS A 196 19.82 -11.18 9.68
C LYS A 196 21.13 -11.05 10.45
N LYS A 197 21.06 -10.88 11.79
CA LYS A 197 22.16 -10.57 12.70
C LYS A 197 22.91 -9.28 12.34
N LEU A 198 22.24 -8.32 11.71
CA LEU A 198 22.79 -7.00 11.43
C LEU A 198 22.42 -6.04 12.57
N LYS A 199 23.39 -5.60 13.36
CA LYS A 199 23.18 -4.71 14.52
C LYS A 199 23.00 -3.25 14.10
N ALA A 200 23.80 -2.78 13.15
CA ALA A 200 23.84 -1.38 12.76
C ALA A 200 24.36 -1.17 11.33
N ILE A 201 24.10 0.03 10.81
CA ILE A 201 24.76 0.58 9.62
C ILE A 201 25.29 1.98 9.96
N ALA A 202 26.61 2.11 9.96
CA ALA A 202 27.33 3.35 10.19
C ALA A 202 27.74 3.97 8.85
N VAL A 203 27.49 5.25 8.68
CA VAL A 203 27.69 5.94 7.40
C VAL A 203 28.40 7.27 7.64
N LYS A 204 29.41 7.53 6.82
CA LYS A 204 30.11 8.81 6.71
C LYS A 204 30.24 9.18 5.23
N GLY A 205 29.89 10.42 4.91
CA GLY A 205 29.88 10.93 3.56
C GLY A 205 30.33 12.38 3.48
N THR A 206 31.39 12.63 2.71
CA THR A 206 31.96 13.98 2.55
C THR A 206 31.60 14.64 1.21
N GLY A 207 30.95 13.89 0.31
CA GLY A 207 30.54 14.37 -1.01
C GLY A 207 29.40 15.39 -1.01
N GLU A 208 29.02 15.81 -2.22
CA GLU A 208 27.92 16.74 -2.48
C GLU A 208 26.85 16.11 -3.39
N VAL A 209 25.58 16.37 -3.10
CA VAL A 209 24.46 15.97 -3.96
C VAL A 209 24.20 17.06 -5.00
N LYS A 210 24.61 16.82 -6.25
CA LYS A 210 24.42 17.75 -7.37
C LYS A 210 22.99 17.73 -7.87
N VAL A 211 22.46 18.88 -8.31
CA VAL A 211 21.13 19.03 -8.94
C VAL A 211 21.25 19.42 -10.43
N ALA A 212 20.25 19.09 -11.23
CA ALA A 212 20.29 19.24 -12.70
C ALA A 212 20.29 20.71 -13.12
N ASN A 213 19.43 21.53 -12.52
CA ASN A 213 19.36 22.96 -12.76
C ASN A 213 19.43 23.73 -11.43
N PRO A 214 20.64 24.08 -10.96
CA PRO A 214 20.82 24.73 -9.66
C PRO A 214 20.07 26.06 -9.52
N ARG A 215 19.97 26.86 -10.58
CA ARG A 215 19.26 28.15 -10.54
C ARG A 215 17.76 27.93 -10.32
N ALA A 216 17.11 27.15 -11.19
CA ALA A 216 15.68 26.89 -11.10
C ALA A 216 15.32 26.14 -9.81
N PHE A 217 16.17 25.19 -9.38
CA PHE A 217 15.99 24.47 -8.13
C PHE A 217 16.02 25.41 -6.92
N ASN A 218 17.01 26.33 -6.84
CA ASN A 218 17.09 27.28 -5.74
C ASN A 218 15.92 28.28 -5.72
N GLU A 219 15.41 28.69 -6.89
CA GLU A 219 14.22 29.53 -6.99
C GLU A 219 12.98 28.80 -6.44
N GLU A 220 12.80 27.52 -6.78
CA GLU A 220 11.68 26.72 -6.25
C GLU A 220 11.81 26.41 -4.75
N VAL A 221 13.04 26.13 -4.28
CA VAL A 221 13.35 25.99 -2.85
C VAL A 221 12.94 27.25 -2.08
N LYS A 222 13.26 28.45 -2.61
CA LYS A 222 12.88 29.72 -1.99
C LYS A 222 11.36 29.84 -1.86
N LYS A 223 10.61 29.58 -2.93
CA LYS A 223 9.13 29.61 -2.92
C LYS A 223 8.55 28.62 -1.92
N THR A 224 9.06 27.39 -1.90
CA THR A 224 8.61 26.36 -0.96
C THR A 224 8.87 26.78 0.48
N LEU A 225 10.03 27.38 0.77
CA LEU A 225 10.35 27.89 2.11
C LEU A 225 9.42 29.04 2.55
N GLU A 226 9.07 29.94 1.64
CA GLU A 226 8.13 31.03 1.92
C GLU A 226 6.75 30.47 2.32
N VAL A 227 6.23 29.49 1.58
CA VAL A 227 4.96 28.82 1.90
C VAL A 227 5.03 28.10 3.26
N LEU A 228 6.09 27.34 3.50
CA LEU A 228 6.25 26.61 4.77
C LEU A 228 6.35 27.54 5.98
N ARG A 229 7.07 28.67 5.85
CA ARG A 229 7.23 29.65 6.94
C ARG A 229 5.96 30.50 7.16
N GLY A 230 5.21 30.77 6.09
CA GLY A 230 3.98 31.56 6.16
C GLY A 230 2.78 30.78 6.71
N ASN A 231 2.82 29.45 6.70
CA ASN A 231 1.73 28.62 7.22
C ASN A 231 1.77 28.52 8.77
N PRO A 232 0.64 28.70 9.48
CA PRO A 232 0.61 28.69 10.95
C PRO A 232 1.09 27.39 11.60
N ILE A 233 0.88 26.23 10.94
CA ILE A 233 1.26 24.94 11.51
C ILE A 233 2.75 24.65 11.26
N THR A 234 3.21 24.75 10.01
CA THR A 234 4.60 24.43 9.67
C THR A 234 5.58 25.54 10.04
N GLY A 235 5.12 26.79 10.10
CA GLY A 235 5.91 27.96 10.48
C GLY A 235 5.91 28.26 11.99
N ASP A 236 4.92 27.77 12.74
CA ASP A 236 4.82 28.02 14.19
C ASP A 236 4.43 26.78 15.01
N SER A 237 3.20 26.26 14.91
CA SER A 237 2.68 25.27 15.89
C SER A 237 3.55 24.03 16.06
N LEU A 238 4.00 23.40 14.97
CA LEU A 238 4.92 22.25 15.02
C LEU A 238 6.27 22.64 15.62
N GLY A 239 6.79 23.81 15.23
CA GLY A 239 8.05 24.33 15.75
C GLY A 239 7.96 24.70 17.22
N ARG A 240 6.80 25.11 17.73
CA ARG A 240 6.58 25.55 19.10
C ARG A 240 6.27 24.39 20.06
N TYR A 241 5.26 23.60 19.73
CA TYR A 241 4.70 22.57 20.62
C TYR A 241 5.04 21.14 20.19
N GLY A 242 5.82 20.97 19.12
CA GLY A 242 6.02 19.67 18.50
C GLY A 242 4.72 19.14 17.89
N THR A 243 4.63 17.83 17.68
CA THR A 243 3.42 17.20 17.12
C THR A 243 2.31 17.05 18.16
N ALA A 244 2.66 17.04 19.45
CA ALA A 244 1.73 16.85 20.57
C ALA A 244 0.68 17.97 20.73
N PHE A 245 0.77 19.09 20.00
CA PHE A 245 -0.33 20.06 19.89
C PHE A 245 -1.64 19.42 19.37
N LEU A 246 -1.54 18.30 18.66
CA LEU A 246 -2.69 17.55 18.16
C LEU A 246 -3.54 16.94 19.28
N VAL A 247 -3.01 16.73 20.49
CA VAL A 247 -3.77 16.16 21.63
C VAL A 247 -5.05 16.94 21.87
N HIS A 248 -4.96 18.26 22.04
CA HIS A 248 -6.12 19.11 22.27
C HIS A 248 -7.09 19.10 21.09
N LEU A 249 -6.58 19.19 19.86
CA LEU A 249 -7.41 19.24 18.66
C LEU A 249 -8.20 17.96 18.46
N MET A 250 -7.55 16.80 18.60
CA MET A 250 -8.21 15.50 18.45
C MET A 250 -9.18 15.23 19.60
N ASN A 251 -8.83 15.62 20.82
CA ASN A 251 -9.71 15.47 21.98
C ASN A 251 -10.99 16.30 21.81
N LYS A 252 -10.85 17.56 21.40
CA LYS A 252 -11.99 18.47 21.15
C LYS A 252 -12.88 17.97 20.02
N ALA A 253 -12.29 17.39 18.97
CA ALA A 253 -13.02 16.79 17.87
C ALA A 253 -13.69 15.44 18.25
N GLY A 254 -13.45 14.89 19.45
CA GLY A 254 -14.01 13.62 19.88
C GLY A 254 -13.41 12.41 19.15
N VAL A 255 -12.17 12.55 18.67
CA VAL A 255 -11.45 11.51 17.92
C VAL A 255 -10.11 11.12 18.54
N LEU A 256 -9.82 11.54 19.78
CA LEU A 256 -8.65 11.07 20.53
C LEU A 256 -8.99 9.74 21.22
N PRO A 257 -8.50 8.60 20.73
CA PRO A 257 -8.84 7.32 21.33
C PRO A 257 -8.31 7.22 22.75
N SER A 258 -9.12 6.72 23.68
CA SER A 258 -8.70 6.48 25.05
C SER A 258 -9.16 5.11 25.51
N TYR A 259 -8.40 4.50 26.41
CA TYR A 259 -8.70 3.18 27.00
C TYR A 259 -8.97 2.13 25.92
N ASN A 260 -7.98 1.84 25.07
CA ASN A 260 -8.08 0.94 23.91
C ASN A 260 -9.25 1.26 22.97
N PHE A 261 -9.39 2.52 22.56
CA PHE A 261 -10.48 2.99 21.69
C PHE A 261 -11.91 2.73 22.24
N THR A 262 -12.09 2.53 23.55
CA THR A 262 -13.44 2.47 24.13
C THR A 262 -14.10 3.85 24.19
N ARG A 263 -13.29 4.92 24.16
CA ARG A 263 -13.73 6.33 24.14
C ARG A 263 -12.97 7.11 23.08
N GLY A 264 -13.58 8.19 22.57
CA GLY A 264 -12.96 9.17 21.65
C GLY A 264 -12.52 10.46 22.36
N PHE A 265 -12.47 10.44 23.70
CA PHE A 265 -12.14 11.58 24.54
C PHE A 265 -11.31 11.13 25.76
N PHE A 266 -10.44 12.01 26.25
CA PHE A 266 -9.68 11.86 27.48
C PHE A 266 -9.89 13.10 28.36
N ASP A 267 -10.39 12.90 29.56
CA ASP A 267 -10.69 13.95 30.55
C ASP A 267 -9.44 14.69 31.02
N LYS A 268 -8.28 14.05 30.97
CA LYS A 268 -6.98 14.63 31.36
C LYS A 268 -6.08 14.97 30.17
N ALA A 269 -6.67 15.27 29.00
CA ALA A 269 -5.90 15.60 27.81
C ALA A 269 -4.97 16.82 27.99
N GLU A 270 -5.36 17.78 28.83
CA GLU A 270 -4.55 18.97 29.14
C GLU A 270 -3.25 18.61 29.89
N GLU A 271 -3.21 17.49 30.60
CA GLU A 271 -2.02 17.07 31.34
C GLU A 271 -0.96 16.40 30.44
N VAL A 272 -1.32 16.07 29.21
CA VAL A 272 -0.44 15.35 28.28
C VAL A 272 -0.23 16.09 26.95
N CYS A 273 -0.77 17.30 26.80
CA CYS A 273 -0.70 18.07 25.56
C CYS A 273 0.68 18.68 25.27
N GLY A 274 0.88 19.13 24.04
CA GLY A 274 2.16 19.73 23.60
C GLY A 274 2.52 21.01 24.35
N GLU A 275 1.52 21.78 24.77
CA GLU A 275 1.66 22.97 25.60
C GLU A 275 2.24 22.61 26.97
N ARG A 276 1.66 21.61 27.65
CA ARG A 276 2.16 21.11 28.95
C ARG A 276 3.59 20.58 28.85
N ILE A 277 3.90 19.79 27.83
CA ILE A 277 5.26 19.28 27.58
C ILE A 277 6.24 20.45 27.39
N THR A 278 5.82 21.48 26.65
CA THR A 278 6.64 22.66 26.37
C THR A 278 6.93 23.46 27.64
N GLU A 279 5.93 23.65 28.49
CA GLU A 279 6.05 24.41 29.75
C GLU A 279 6.91 23.71 30.80
N THR A 280 6.81 22.38 30.89
CA THR A 280 7.34 21.64 32.05
C THR A 280 8.56 20.79 31.76
N MET A 281 8.78 20.38 30.51
CA MET A 281 9.79 19.37 30.16
C MET A 281 10.77 19.83 29.06
N LEU A 282 10.44 20.84 28.25
CA LEU A 282 11.25 21.19 27.10
C LEU A 282 12.63 21.75 27.50
N VAL A 283 13.69 21.11 27.00
CA VAL A 283 15.06 21.63 27.08
C VAL A 283 15.34 22.50 25.86
N ARG A 284 15.11 21.96 24.66
CA ARG A 284 15.29 22.69 23.39
C ARG A 284 14.57 22.03 22.23
N ARG A 285 14.44 22.81 21.15
CA ARG A 285 13.94 22.38 19.85
C ARG A 285 15.09 21.82 19.02
N THR A 286 14.83 20.75 18.28
CA THR A 286 15.80 20.14 17.35
C THR A 286 15.15 19.91 15.98
N ALA A 287 15.99 19.77 14.95
CA ALA A 287 15.55 19.60 13.56
C ALA A 287 16.17 18.35 12.94
N CYS A 288 15.49 17.78 11.95
CA CYS A 288 16.15 16.90 10.97
C CYS A 288 17.06 17.75 10.07
N TYR A 289 17.95 17.10 9.31
CA TYR A 289 18.83 17.77 8.37
C TYR A 289 18.07 18.72 7.43
N GLY A 290 18.51 19.99 7.37
CA GLY A 290 17.97 21.01 6.47
C GLY A 290 16.49 21.36 6.68
N CYS A 291 15.87 20.96 7.79
CA CYS A 291 14.43 21.14 8.00
C CYS A 291 14.10 22.52 8.61
N PRO A 292 13.23 23.34 7.98
CA PRO A 292 12.86 24.65 8.51
C PRO A 292 11.80 24.59 9.61
N ILE A 293 11.09 23.46 9.75
CA ILE A 293 9.96 23.30 10.69
C ILE A 293 10.47 23.04 12.13
N ALA A 294 11.59 22.31 12.27
CA ALA A 294 12.20 21.96 13.54
C ALA A 294 11.19 21.43 14.59
N CYS A 295 10.41 20.40 14.25
CA CYS A 295 9.33 19.89 15.11
C CYS A 295 9.80 19.08 16.33
N ALA A 296 11.03 18.57 16.32
CA ALA A 296 11.46 17.61 17.32
C ALA A 296 11.86 18.27 18.63
N ARG A 297 11.64 17.57 19.72
CA ARG A 297 11.81 18.07 21.08
C ARG A 297 12.91 17.29 21.77
N SER A 298 13.82 17.99 22.44
CA SER A 298 14.63 17.42 23.50
C SER A 298 13.99 17.83 24.82
N ILE A 299 13.64 16.85 25.64
CA ILE A 299 12.90 17.03 26.88
C ILE A 299 13.71 16.49 28.06
N LYS A 300 13.35 16.92 29.27
CA LYS A 300 13.80 16.35 30.53
C LYS A 300 12.64 15.73 31.28
N TYR A 301 12.86 14.58 31.89
CA TYR A 301 11.89 13.90 32.75
C TYR A 301 12.61 13.28 33.95
N LYS A 302 11.87 12.86 34.97
CA LYS A 302 12.45 12.31 36.20
C LYS A 302 12.41 10.78 36.26
N VAL A 303 13.49 10.18 36.77
CA VAL A 303 13.56 8.77 37.22
C VAL A 303 13.96 8.78 38.68
N GLY A 304 13.00 8.61 39.58
CA GLY A 304 13.23 8.89 41.00
C GLY A 304 13.58 10.37 41.19
N GLU A 305 14.76 10.64 41.76
CA GLU A 305 15.27 12.00 41.94
C GLU A 305 16.13 12.50 40.78
N GLU A 306 16.54 11.62 39.85
CA GLU A 306 17.43 11.97 38.75
C GLU A 306 16.68 12.59 37.56
N GLU A 307 17.21 13.67 37.00
CA GLU A 307 16.74 14.24 35.74
C GLU A 307 17.45 13.57 34.55
N VAL A 308 16.67 13.03 33.62
CA VAL A 308 17.14 12.39 32.38
C VAL A 308 16.72 13.23 31.18
N VAL A 309 17.65 13.46 30.25
CA VAL A 309 17.37 14.17 28.99
C VAL A 309 17.17 13.14 27.87
N SER A 310 16.05 13.24 27.17
CA SER A 310 15.73 12.40 26.00
C SER A 310 15.06 13.23 24.89
N SER A 311 14.54 12.57 23.86
CA SER A 311 13.86 13.20 22.73
C SER A 311 12.45 12.63 22.50
N GLY A 312 11.57 13.46 21.95
CA GLY A 312 10.13 13.20 21.88
C GLY A 312 9.43 13.61 23.18
N PRO A 313 8.30 12.97 23.55
CA PRO A 313 7.51 12.09 22.69
C PRO A 313 6.84 12.85 21.55
N GLU A 314 6.61 12.16 20.42
CA GLU A 314 5.72 12.64 19.36
C GLU A 314 4.25 12.40 19.76
N TYR A 315 3.28 13.06 19.11
CA TYR A 315 1.84 12.93 19.38
C TYR A 315 1.37 11.47 19.51
N GLU A 316 1.75 10.63 18.56
CA GLU A 316 1.38 9.21 18.55
C GLU A 316 1.94 8.46 19.77
N SER A 317 3.16 8.78 20.20
CA SER A 317 3.77 8.20 21.40
C SER A 317 3.07 8.69 22.67
N VAL A 318 2.73 9.98 22.74
CA VAL A 318 1.97 10.57 23.85
C VAL A 318 0.63 9.84 24.00
N TRP A 319 -0.09 9.69 22.89
CA TRP A 319 -1.38 9.01 22.87
C TRP A 319 -1.27 7.53 23.28
N ALA A 320 -0.41 6.77 22.59
CA ALA A 320 -0.38 5.32 22.72
C ALA A 320 0.06 4.87 24.12
N LEU A 321 1.01 5.59 24.73
CA LEU A 321 1.57 5.30 26.05
C LEU A 321 0.85 6.05 27.18
N GLY A 322 -0.08 6.95 26.84
CA GLY A 322 -0.82 7.80 27.77
C GLY A 322 -2.33 7.51 27.73
N PRO A 323 -3.16 8.38 27.09
CA PRO A 323 -4.61 8.23 26.98
C PRO A 323 -5.09 6.82 26.60
N ASN A 324 -4.43 6.14 25.65
CA ASN A 324 -4.84 4.80 25.22
C ASN A 324 -4.70 3.75 26.35
N CYS A 325 -3.73 3.95 27.25
CA CYS A 325 -3.50 3.13 28.44
C CYS A 325 -4.13 3.72 29.71
N GLY A 326 -4.88 4.83 29.61
CA GLY A 326 -5.48 5.53 30.76
C GLY A 326 -4.48 6.26 31.65
N ILE A 327 -3.29 6.60 31.13
CA ILE A 327 -2.21 7.26 31.87
C ILE A 327 -2.17 8.75 31.52
N SER A 328 -2.13 9.61 32.56
CA SER A 328 -2.07 11.07 32.41
C SER A 328 -0.78 11.69 32.96
N ASP A 329 0.13 10.89 33.52
CA ASP A 329 1.40 11.39 34.03
C ASP A 329 2.41 11.52 32.88
N ILE A 330 2.73 12.76 32.52
CA ILE A 330 3.64 13.07 31.40
C ILE A 330 5.08 12.61 31.68
N ASN A 331 5.53 12.50 32.93
CA ASN A 331 6.85 11.93 33.24
C ASN A 331 6.88 10.43 32.94
N VAL A 332 5.82 9.70 33.28
CA VAL A 332 5.70 8.27 32.95
C VAL A 332 5.68 8.08 31.44
N ILE A 333 4.92 8.90 30.71
CA ILE A 333 4.83 8.84 29.24
C ILE A 333 6.19 9.13 28.60
N ALA A 334 6.91 10.16 29.06
CA ALA A 334 8.26 10.48 28.59
C ALA A 334 9.25 9.33 28.84
N ARG A 335 9.21 8.73 30.04
CA ARG A 335 10.04 7.57 30.40
C ARG A 335 9.71 6.35 29.54
N ALA A 336 8.43 6.09 29.29
CA ALA A 336 8.00 4.99 28.43
C ALA A 336 8.47 5.18 26.98
N ASN A 337 8.39 6.40 26.45
CA ASN A 337 8.92 6.74 25.14
C ASN A 337 10.45 6.58 25.06
N ASP A 338 11.19 7.04 26.08
CA ASP A 338 12.65 6.84 26.14
C ASP A 338 13.04 5.36 26.14
N LEU A 339 12.35 4.54 26.94
CA LEU A 339 12.55 3.08 26.93
C LEU A 339 12.28 2.48 25.55
N CYS A 340 11.22 2.91 24.86
CA CYS A 340 10.94 2.44 23.50
C CYS A 340 12.05 2.80 22.51
N ASN A 341 12.61 4.02 22.60
CA ASN A 341 13.75 4.43 21.77
C ASN A 341 14.97 3.56 22.04
N LYS A 342 15.36 3.39 23.31
CA LYS A 342 16.53 2.62 23.74
C LYS A 342 16.43 1.15 23.39
N LEU A 343 15.25 0.56 23.58
CA LEU A 343 15.01 -0.85 23.32
C LEU A 343 14.71 -1.14 21.84
N GLY A 344 14.32 -0.12 21.07
CA GLY A 344 13.95 -0.23 19.66
C GLY A 344 12.54 -0.79 19.46
N LEU A 345 11.52 -0.21 20.09
CA LEU A 345 10.10 -0.61 20.00
C LEU A 345 9.22 0.48 19.40
N ASP A 346 8.20 0.07 18.62
CA ASP A 346 7.19 0.96 18.07
C ASP A 346 6.23 1.40 19.17
N THR A 347 6.26 2.69 19.53
CA THR A 347 5.42 3.26 20.60
C THR A 347 3.93 3.07 20.34
N ILE A 348 3.49 3.16 19.08
CA ILE A 348 2.09 2.98 18.70
C ILE A 348 1.67 1.55 18.99
N SER A 349 2.44 0.59 18.48
CA SER A 349 2.06 -0.82 18.54
C SER A 349 2.20 -1.40 19.95
N ILE A 350 3.23 -1.03 20.70
CA ILE A 350 3.37 -1.48 22.10
C ILE A 350 2.32 -0.83 23.01
N GLY A 351 2.02 0.46 22.83
CA GLY A 351 0.98 1.15 23.61
C GLY A 351 -0.42 0.59 23.33
N ASN A 352 -0.73 0.28 22.07
CA ASN A 352 -1.95 -0.44 21.72
C ASN A 352 -1.99 -1.84 22.33
N THR A 353 -0.90 -2.60 22.25
CA THR A 353 -0.83 -3.95 22.79
C THR A 353 -1.08 -3.96 24.30
N ILE A 354 -0.48 -3.03 25.03
CA ILE A 354 -0.67 -2.91 26.47
C ILE A 354 -2.08 -2.44 26.80
N GLY A 355 -2.62 -1.43 26.09
CA GLY A 355 -4.00 -0.98 26.25
C GLY A 355 -5.03 -2.09 25.98
N PHE A 356 -4.82 -2.92 24.95
CA PHE A 356 -5.64 -4.09 24.66
C PHE A 356 -5.58 -5.14 25.77
N LEU A 357 -4.38 -5.44 26.30
CA LEU A 357 -4.23 -6.34 27.44
C LEU A 357 -4.92 -5.80 28.69
N MET A 358 -4.91 -4.48 28.89
CA MET A 358 -5.64 -3.84 30.00
C MET A 358 -7.16 -4.01 29.85
N GLU A 359 -7.70 -3.83 28.65
CA GLU A 359 -9.12 -4.06 28.41
C GLU A 359 -9.50 -5.54 28.59
N CYS A 360 -8.66 -6.46 28.08
CA CYS A 360 -8.87 -7.89 28.26
C CYS A 360 -8.86 -8.29 29.74
N TYR A 361 -7.99 -7.68 30.56
CA TYR A 361 -7.97 -7.89 32.00
C TYR A 361 -9.28 -7.46 32.66
N GLU A 362 -9.76 -6.25 32.37
CA GLU A 362 -11.02 -5.73 32.93
C GLU A 362 -12.25 -6.55 32.52
N LYS A 363 -12.22 -7.15 31.33
CA LYS A 363 -13.28 -8.04 30.83
C LYS A 363 -13.10 -9.51 31.23
N GLY A 364 -12.02 -9.88 31.92
CA GLY A 364 -11.72 -11.27 32.29
C GLY A 364 -11.39 -12.20 31.11
N LEU A 365 -10.89 -11.65 30.00
CA LEU A 365 -10.60 -12.33 28.74
C LEU A 365 -9.18 -12.89 28.63
N LEU A 366 -8.33 -12.73 29.64
CA LEU A 366 -6.95 -13.23 29.62
C LEU A 366 -6.84 -14.76 29.82
N ARG A 367 -7.97 -15.45 29.95
CA ARG A 367 -8.01 -16.92 29.97
C ARG A 367 -7.40 -17.44 28.67
N GLY A 368 -6.37 -18.28 28.79
CA GLY A 368 -5.60 -18.78 27.63
C GLY A 368 -4.19 -18.21 27.50
N LEU A 369 -3.83 -17.15 28.26
CA LEU A 369 -2.45 -16.65 28.34
C LEU A 369 -1.62 -17.29 29.47
N GLY A 370 -2.21 -18.21 30.24
CA GLY A 370 -1.62 -18.78 31.45
C GLY A 370 -1.80 -17.88 32.68
N ASP A 371 -1.06 -18.16 33.75
CA ASP A 371 -1.12 -17.37 34.99
C ASP A 371 -0.49 -15.98 34.79
N VAL A 372 -1.35 -14.98 34.59
CA VAL A 372 -0.95 -13.57 34.52
C VAL A 372 -0.95 -12.95 35.91
N ASN A 373 0.19 -13.01 36.60
CA ASN A 373 0.39 -12.40 37.92
C ASN A 373 0.70 -10.89 37.85
N LEU A 374 -0.03 -10.15 37.01
CA LEU A 374 0.10 -8.70 36.86
C LEU A 374 -1.28 -8.05 36.89
N LYS A 375 -1.42 -6.97 37.67
CA LYS A 375 -2.64 -6.17 37.71
C LYS A 375 -2.68 -5.22 36.50
N LEU A 376 -3.21 -5.72 35.39
CA LEU A 376 -3.32 -5.01 34.10
C LEU A 376 -4.52 -4.04 34.06
N SER A 377 -4.76 -3.26 35.12
CA SER A 377 -5.80 -2.22 35.08
C SER A 377 -5.33 -1.00 34.28
N PHE A 378 -6.25 -0.32 33.59
CA PHE A 378 -5.92 0.98 32.99
C PHE A 378 -5.37 1.97 34.02
N GLY A 379 -4.45 2.84 33.58
CA GLY A 379 -3.76 3.80 34.44
C GLY A 379 -2.59 3.24 35.25
N ASN A 380 -2.29 1.93 35.15
CA ASN A 380 -1.17 1.34 35.87
C ASN A 380 0.19 1.63 35.19
N ALA A 381 0.85 2.70 35.64
CA ALA A 381 2.14 3.17 35.14
C ALA A 381 3.27 2.13 35.27
N ASP A 382 3.35 1.43 36.41
CA ASP A 382 4.43 0.45 36.65
C ASP A 382 4.33 -0.74 35.70
N VAL A 383 3.10 -1.18 35.43
CA VAL A 383 2.85 -2.29 34.50
C VAL A 383 3.15 -1.87 33.05
N LEU A 384 2.82 -0.63 32.65
CA LEU A 384 3.22 -0.11 31.34
C LEU A 384 4.74 -0.18 31.15
N LEU A 385 5.50 0.42 32.07
CA LEU A 385 6.97 0.47 31.99
C LEU A 385 7.59 -0.92 32.01
N LYS A 386 7.08 -1.80 32.89
CA LYS A 386 7.52 -3.19 32.98
C LYS A 386 7.27 -3.97 31.69
N LEU A 387 6.09 -3.85 31.09
CA LEU A 387 5.75 -4.59 29.87
C LEU A 387 6.53 -4.13 28.66
N ILE A 388 6.89 -2.85 28.56
CA ILE A 388 7.79 -2.37 27.49
C ILE A 388 9.12 -3.13 27.54
N VAL A 389 9.75 -3.19 28.72
CA VAL A 389 11.03 -3.91 28.92
C VAL A 389 10.86 -5.41 28.71
N ASP A 390 9.85 -6.02 29.32
CA ASP A 390 9.60 -7.45 29.24
C ASP A 390 9.32 -7.90 27.79
N THR A 391 8.66 -7.06 27.01
CA THR A 391 8.38 -7.29 25.58
C THR A 391 9.65 -7.24 24.75
N ALA A 392 10.48 -6.20 24.91
CA ALA A 392 11.77 -6.09 24.23
C ALA A 392 12.69 -7.28 24.51
N CYS A 393 12.65 -7.80 25.75
CA CYS A 393 13.46 -8.93 26.19
C CYS A 393 12.80 -10.30 25.96
N LYS A 394 11.59 -10.36 25.38
CA LYS A 394 10.77 -11.59 25.25
C LYS A 394 10.78 -12.46 26.52
N ARG A 395 10.37 -11.88 27.66
CA ARG A 395 10.24 -12.60 28.94
C ARG A 395 8.85 -12.45 29.56
N GLY A 396 8.39 -13.46 30.30
CA GLY A 396 7.06 -13.47 30.90
C GLY A 396 5.96 -13.17 29.89
N LEU A 397 4.99 -12.32 30.27
CA LEU A 397 3.91 -11.84 29.39
C LEU A 397 4.44 -11.08 28.17
N GLY A 398 5.66 -10.51 28.25
CA GLY A 398 6.33 -9.85 27.15
C GLY A 398 6.57 -10.75 25.93
N ARG A 399 6.68 -12.07 26.10
CA ARG A 399 6.75 -13.02 24.97
C ARG A 399 5.49 -12.95 24.11
N ILE A 400 4.33 -12.94 24.76
CA ILE A 400 3.03 -12.87 24.09
C ILE A 400 2.82 -11.48 23.51
N ALA A 401 3.10 -10.42 24.29
CA ALA A 401 3.00 -9.04 23.83
C ALA A 401 3.89 -8.76 22.59
N SER A 402 5.01 -9.46 22.45
CA SER A 402 5.93 -9.28 21.32
C SER A 402 5.37 -9.69 19.95
N GLU A 403 4.23 -10.40 19.92
CA GLU A 403 3.58 -10.90 18.70
C GLU A 403 2.57 -9.91 18.09
N GLY A 404 2.19 -8.85 18.81
CA GLY A 404 1.21 -7.84 18.38
C GLY A 404 -0.25 -8.24 18.59
N VAL A 405 -1.16 -7.25 18.54
CA VAL A 405 -2.55 -7.42 19.01
C VAL A 405 -3.35 -8.45 18.22
N ASP A 406 -3.16 -8.56 16.90
CA ASP A 406 -3.91 -9.50 16.06
C ASP A 406 -3.65 -10.97 16.46
N ARG A 407 -2.39 -11.31 16.73
CA ARG A 407 -2.01 -12.67 17.14
C ARG A 407 -2.51 -12.97 18.53
N ILE A 408 -2.35 -12.03 19.46
CA ILE A 408 -2.82 -12.19 20.85
C ILE A 408 -4.33 -12.36 20.86
N ALA A 409 -5.06 -11.51 20.13
CA ALA A 409 -6.52 -11.55 20.09
C ALA A 409 -7.06 -12.89 19.59
N LYS A 410 -6.47 -13.46 18.53
CA LYS A 410 -6.81 -14.80 18.04
C LYS A 410 -6.52 -15.91 19.05
N MET A 411 -5.48 -15.77 19.87
CA MET A 411 -5.15 -16.76 20.90
C MET A 411 -6.19 -16.82 22.02
N ILE A 412 -6.84 -15.70 22.35
CA ILE A 412 -7.80 -15.60 23.47
C ILE A 412 -9.25 -15.36 23.04
N GLY A 413 -9.55 -15.33 21.73
CA GLY A 413 -10.89 -15.06 21.20
C GLY A 413 -11.40 -13.64 21.47
N ALA A 414 -10.51 -12.63 21.38
CA ALA A 414 -10.80 -11.23 21.67
C ALA A 414 -10.67 -10.32 20.42
N GLU A 415 -10.84 -10.86 19.21
CA GLU A 415 -10.71 -10.15 17.94
C GLU A 415 -11.68 -8.96 17.80
N GLY A 416 -12.83 -9.00 18.49
CA GLY A 416 -13.83 -7.92 18.47
C GLY A 416 -13.33 -6.58 19.03
N ILE A 417 -12.31 -6.60 19.89
CA ILE A 417 -11.80 -5.40 20.60
C ILE A 417 -10.34 -5.06 20.25
N ALA A 418 -9.71 -5.83 19.36
CA ALA A 418 -8.33 -5.64 18.95
C ALA A 418 -8.23 -4.53 17.90
N ALA A 419 -7.67 -3.38 18.27
CA ALA A 419 -7.60 -2.20 17.40
C ALA A 419 -6.47 -2.32 16.34
N HIS A 420 -6.69 -3.09 15.28
CA HIS A 420 -5.72 -3.23 14.18
C HIS A 420 -6.37 -3.36 12.79
N VAL A 421 -5.59 -3.12 11.74
CA VAL A 421 -5.94 -3.49 10.35
C VAL A 421 -4.76 -4.20 9.72
N LYS A 422 -5.00 -5.39 9.15
CA LYS A 422 -3.95 -6.29 8.59
C LYS A 422 -2.83 -6.59 9.59
N GLY A 423 -3.18 -6.79 10.86
CA GLY A 423 -2.23 -7.01 11.95
C GLY A 423 -1.50 -5.79 12.49
N LEU A 424 -1.58 -4.62 11.83
CA LEU A 424 -0.93 -3.39 12.32
C LEU A 424 -1.88 -2.61 13.22
N GLU A 425 -1.44 -2.29 14.42
CA GLU A 425 -2.17 -1.53 15.43
C GLU A 425 -2.61 -0.15 14.90
N LEU A 426 -3.80 0.31 15.27
CA LEU A 426 -4.31 1.60 14.83
C LEU A 426 -3.58 2.77 15.51
N PRO A 427 -3.37 3.90 14.81
CA PRO A 427 -2.82 5.12 15.40
C PRO A 427 -3.90 6.00 16.06
N ALA A 428 -3.48 7.16 16.57
CA ALA A 428 -4.21 8.05 17.49
C ALA A 428 -5.47 8.78 16.97
N TYR A 429 -6.21 8.20 16.01
CA TYR A 429 -7.44 8.81 15.50
C TYR A 429 -8.56 7.77 15.46
N ASP A 430 -9.65 8.04 16.20
CA ASP A 430 -10.80 7.14 16.24
C ASP A 430 -11.57 7.20 14.89
N PRO A 431 -11.63 6.10 14.14
CA PRO A 431 -12.22 6.10 12.81
C PRO A 431 -13.73 6.36 12.82
N ARG A 432 -14.42 6.19 13.95
CA ARG A 432 -15.86 6.47 14.04
C ARG A 432 -16.17 7.95 13.85
N GLY A 433 -15.30 8.84 14.33
CA GLY A 433 -15.46 10.28 14.17
C GLY A 433 -14.77 10.87 12.95
N ALA A 434 -14.17 10.06 12.07
CA ALA A 434 -13.48 10.51 10.86
C ALA A 434 -13.56 9.45 9.74
N LYS A 435 -14.59 9.53 8.88
CA LYS A 435 -14.91 8.48 7.89
C LYS A 435 -13.84 8.33 6.80
N GLY A 436 -13.20 9.43 6.41
CA GLY A 436 -12.04 9.38 5.51
C GLY A 436 -10.89 8.61 6.13
N MET A 437 -10.56 8.90 7.40
CA MET A 437 -9.50 8.18 8.11
C MET A 437 -9.84 6.69 8.30
N ALA A 438 -11.11 6.37 8.53
CA ALA A 438 -11.60 4.99 8.57
C ALA A 438 -11.27 4.22 7.27
N LEU A 439 -11.57 4.82 6.12
CA LEU A 439 -11.22 4.25 4.81
C LEU A 439 -9.69 4.20 4.60
N ALA A 440 -8.95 5.21 5.03
CA ALA A 440 -7.49 5.25 4.92
C ALA A 440 -6.83 4.11 5.70
N TYR A 441 -7.32 3.77 6.89
CA TYR A 441 -6.87 2.60 7.65
C TYR A 441 -7.19 1.31 6.93
N ALA A 442 -8.45 1.10 6.53
CA ALA A 442 -8.91 -0.12 5.87
C ALA A 442 -8.09 -0.43 4.61
N THR A 443 -7.80 0.59 3.80
CA THR A 443 -7.20 0.42 2.46
C THR A 443 -5.68 0.61 2.40
N SER A 444 -5.04 0.93 3.53
CA SER A 444 -3.58 1.10 3.59
C SER A 444 -2.85 -0.20 3.24
N ASN A 445 -1.94 -0.11 2.25
CA ASN A 445 -1.12 -1.25 1.81
C ASN A 445 -0.19 -1.83 2.88
N ARG A 446 0.04 -1.12 4.01
CA ARG A 446 0.88 -1.61 5.11
C ARG A 446 0.11 -1.97 6.38
N GLY A 447 -1.22 -1.98 6.32
CA GLY A 447 -2.08 -2.07 7.51
C GLY A 447 -2.42 -0.71 8.13
N GLY A 448 -3.11 -0.73 9.27
CA GLY A 448 -3.72 0.44 9.94
C GLY A 448 -2.76 1.60 10.17
N CYS A 449 -2.76 2.59 9.28
CA CYS A 449 -1.80 3.69 9.33
C CYS A 449 -2.35 5.01 8.74
N HIS A 450 -2.23 6.09 9.51
CA HIS A 450 -2.72 7.42 9.16
C HIS A 450 -1.87 8.12 8.09
N LEU A 451 -0.61 7.73 7.90
CA LEU A 451 0.31 8.43 6.99
C LEU A 451 0.20 8.00 5.52
N ARG A 452 -0.58 6.96 5.17
CA ARG A 452 -0.81 6.64 3.75
C ARG A 452 -1.74 7.63 3.10
N ALA A 453 -2.80 8.03 3.81
CA ALA A 453 -3.58 9.22 3.50
C ALA A 453 -3.89 9.94 4.80
N TYR A 454 -3.17 11.03 5.08
CA TYR A 454 -3.37 11.81 6.29
C TYR A 454 -4.56 12.77 6.16
N ILE A 455 -5.74 12.21 5.88
CA ILE A 455 -6.96 12.96 5.58
C ILE A 455 -7.49 13.75 6.80
N VAL A 456 -7.03 13.43 8.01
CA VAL A 456 -7.21 14.24 9.23
C VAL A 456 -6.79 15.70 9.03
N MET A 457 -5.82 15.98 8.17
CA MET A 457 -5.46 17.37 7.85
C MET A 457 -6.65 18.15 7.30
N SER A 458 -7.51 17.55 6.48
CA SER A 458 -8.71 18.19 5.94
C SER A 458 -9.93 17.98 6.84
N GLU A 459 -10.09 16.77 7.40
CA GLU A 459 -11.23 16.39 8.24
C GLU A 459 -11.29 17.14 9.57
N ILE A 460 -10.12 17.41 10.17
CA ILE A 460 -10.05 17.97 11.52
C ILE A 460 -9.27 19.29 11.53
N LEU A 461 -8.12 19.36 10.85
CA LEU A 461 -7.28 20.57 10.87
C LEU A 461 -7.77 21.65 9.89
N GLY A 462 -8.70 21.33 8.99
CA GLY A 462 -9.24 22.27 8.01
C GLY A 462 -8.29 22.63 6.86
N ILE A 463 -7.27 21.81 6.62
CA ILE A 463 -6.19 22.07 5.66
C ILE A 463 -6.21 21.07 4.50
N PRO A 464 -6.09 21.53 3.25
CA PRO A 464 -6.16 22.93 2.82
C PRO A 464 -7.58 23.51 2.94
N ARG A 465 -8.59 22.65 3.05
CA ARG A 465 -9.97 23.02 3.34
C ARG A 465 -10.59 22.03 4.30
N TYR A 466 -11.51 22.53 5.13
CA TYR A 466 -12.34 21.69 5.99
C TYR A 466 -13.27 20.82 5.16
N ILE A 467 -13.34 19.54 5.54
CA ILE A 467 -14.35 18.60 5.07
C ILE A 467 -15.02 17.99 6.28
N ASP A 468 -16.34 17.85 6.26
CA ASP A 468 -17.08 17.24 7.36
C ASP A 468 -16.56 15.82 7.62
N PRO A 469 -16.01 15.54 8.82
CA PRO A 469 -15.43 14.23 9.12
C PRO A 469 -16.47 13.11 9.24
N LEU A 470 -17.77 13.44 9.40
CA LEU A 470 -18.85 12.45 9.52
C LEU A 470 -19.49 12.08 8.18
N SER A 471 -19.26 12.88 7.14
CA SER A 471 -19.77 12.61 5.79
C SER A 471 -19.04 11.46 5.10
N TYR A 472 -19.77 10.69 4.29
CA TYR A 472 -19.23 9.64 3.41
C TYR A 472 -18.92 10.14 2.00
N GLU A 473 -19.46 11.30 1.63
CA GLU A 473 -19.39 11.83 0.27
C GLU A 473 -17.98 12.33 -0.07
N GLY A 474 -17.49 12.01 -1.28
CA GLY A 474 -16.17 12.42 -1.77
C GLY A 474 -14.96 11.78 -1.07
N LYS A 475 -15.14 11.09 0.07
CA LYS A 475 -14.04 10.54 0.88
C LYS A 475 -13.18 9.55 0.11
N ALA A 476 -13.80 8.69 -0.70
CA ALA A 476 -13.09 7.70 -1.51
C ALA A 476 -12.08 8.34 -2.48
N GLU A 477 -12.48 9.41 -3.19
CA GLU A 477 -11.61 10.13 -4.11
C GLU A 477 -10.46 10.83 -3.38
N LEU A 478 -10.77 11.53 -2.29
CA LEU A 478 -9.77 12.27 -1.50
C LEU A 478 -8.72 11.33 -0.89
N VAL A 479 -9.15 10.20 -0.33
CA VAL A 479 -8.25 9.19 0.23
C VAL A 479 -7.37 8.57 -0.86
N LYS A 480 -7.95 8.20 -2.01
CA LYS A 480 -7.19 7.70 -3.18
C LYS A 480 -6.13 8.70 -3.61
N ARG A 481 -6.50 9.98 -3.76
CA ARG A 481 -5.59 11.04 -4.21
C ARG A 481 -4.45 11.27 -3.21
N LEU A 482 -4.76 11.34 -1.91
CA LEU A 482 -3.71 11.48 -0.88
C LEU A 482 -2.77 10.29 -0.82
N GLN A 483 -3.26 9.07 -1.02
CA GLN A 483 -2.44 7.86 -1.09
C GLN A 483 -1.44 7.91 -2.24
N ASP A 484 -1.87 8.38 -3.41
CA ASP A 484 -1.01 8.49 -4.59
C ASP A 484 0.06 9.55 -4.38
N VAL A 485 -0.34 10.75 -3.96
CA VAL A 485 0.61 11.85 -3.67
C VAL A 485 1.58 11.46 -2.56
N SER A 486 1.09 10.81 -1.50
CA SER A 486 1.94 10.35 -0.40
C SER A 486 2.94 9.28 -0.83
N ALA A 487 2.58 8.41 -1.78
CA ALA A 487 3.50 7.42 -2.32
C ALA A 487 4.68 8.07 -3.03
N VAL A 488 4.44 9.16 -3.77
CA VAL A 488 5.53 9.93 -4.40
C VAL A 488 6.34 10.70 -3.37
N ILE A 489 5.71 11.38 -2.40
CA ILE A 489 6.43 12.10 -1.34
C ILE A 489 7.35 11.16 -0.54
N ASP A 490 6.88 9.94 -0.23
CA ASP A 490 7.69 8.90 0.41
C ASP A 490 8.83 8.39 -0.51
N SER A 491 8.70 8.52 -1.83
CA SER A 491 9.71 8.12 -2.82
C SER A 491 10.73 9.24 -3.11
N LEU A 492 10.30 10.50 -3.01
CA LEU A 492 11.17 11.67 -2.92
C LEU A 492 11.94 11.70 -1.60
N VAL A 493 11.41 11.02 -0.59
CA VAL A 493 11.95 10.94 0.77
C VAL A 493 11.93 12.34 1.43
N VAL A 494 10.77 12.99 1.34
CA VAL A 494 10.49 14.29 1.98
C VAL A 494 9.56 14.10 3.17
N CYS A 495 9.72 14.93 4.20
CA CYS A 495 8.88 14.91 5.39
C CYS A 495 7.42 15.24 5.07
N LYS A 496 6.47 14.38 5.45
CA LYS A 496 5.04 14.60 5.22
C LYS A 496 4.44 15.85 5.87
N TYR A 497 5.10 16.47 6.85
CA TYR A 497 4.60 17.74 7.40
C TYR A 497 4.63 18.88 6.38
N THR A 498 5.37 18.78 5.28
CA THR A 498 5.26 19.75 4.19
C THR A 498 3.87 19.72 3.53
N MET A 499 3.12 18.61 3.60
CA MET A 499 1.75 18.49 3.09
C MET A 499 0.77 19.44 3.78
N LEU A 500 1.05 19.86 5.02
CA LEU A 500 0.19 20.77 5.79
C LEU A 500 0.22 22.22 5.28
N ALA A 501 1.07 22.51 4.29
CA ALA A 501 1.23 23.85 3.74
C ALA A 501 1.31 23.87 2.21
N LEU A 502 1.87 22.83 1.58
CA LEU A 502 2.13 22.82 0.14
C LEU A 502 0.92 22.44 -0.72
N PHE A 503 -0.22 22.17 -0.11
CA PHE A 503 -1.51 22.05 -0.80
C PHE A 503 -2.36 23.28 -0.51
N SER A 504 -3.04 23.77 -1.53
CA SER A 504 -3.96 24.92 -1.51
C SER A 504 -5.40 24.52 -1.84
N THR A 505 -5.62 23.35 -2.45
CA THR A 505 -6.95 22.83 -2.77
C THR A 505 -7.14 21.37 -2.36
N LEU A 506 -8.39 20.88 -2.35
CA LEU A 506 -8.70 19.45 -2.16
C LEU A 506 -8.26 18.58 -3.35
N ALA A 507 -7.67 19.17 -4.39
CA ALA A 507 -6.93 18.42 -5.39
C ALA A 507 -5.57 17.93 -4.88
N TYR A 508 -5.07 18.43 -3.73
CA TYR A 508 -3.77 18.04 -3.20
C TYR A 508 -2.68 18.15 -4.29
N GLU A 509 -2.66 19.30 -4.98
CA GLU A 509 -1.81 19.54 -6.14
C GLU A 509 -0.33 19.37 -5.82
N ALA A 510 0.39 18.68 -6.70
CA ALA A 510 1.77 18.29 -6.46
C ALA A 510 2.78 19.35 -6.95
N THR A 511 2.35 20.57 -7.26
CA THR A 511 3.13 21.58 -8.01
C THR A 511 4.54 21.77 -7.47
N HIS A 512 4.68 22.03 -6.15
CA HIS A 512 5.98 22.25 -5.52
C HIS A 512 6.87 21.01 -5.59
N TYR A 513 6.30 19.83 -5.31
CA TYR A 513 7.05 18.57 -5.31
C TYR A 513 7.51 18.18 -6.73
N ALA A 514 6.63 18.31 -7.72
CA ALA A 514 6.90 18.01 -9.12
C ALA A 514 7.99 18.93 -9.69
N ARG A 515 7.95 20.23 -9.37
CA ARG A 515 8.98 21.20 -9.76
C ARG A 515 10.32 20.96 -9.08
N LEU A 516 10.32 20.67 -7.78
CA LEU A 516 11.54 20.31 -7.05
C LEU A 516 12.18 19.05 -7.65
N LEU A 517 11.38 18.01 -7.93
CA LEU A 517 11.86 16.79 -8.58
C LEU A 517 12.45 17.07 -9.96
N THR A 518 11.70 17.80 -10.81
CA THR A 518 12.12 18.11 -12.18
C THR A 518 13.42 18.92 -12.21
N THR A 519 13.52 19.96 -11.40
CA THR A 519 14.71 20.81 -11.35
C THR A 519 15.92 20.14 -10.67
N ALA A 520 15.68 19.19 -9.75
CA ALA A 520 16.74 18.39 -9.13
C ALA A 520 17.31 17.32 -10.07
N THR A 521 16.46 16.63 -10.83
CA THR A 521 16.84 15.42 -11.57
C THR A 521 16.98 15.64 -13.08
N GLY A 522 16.26 16.62 -13.64
CA GLY A 522 16.08 16.79 -15.09
C GLY A 522 14.97 15.92 -15.68
N PHE A 523 14.31 15.05 -14.89
CA PHE A 523 13.14 14.30 -15.34
C PHE A 523 11.95 15.24 -15.39
N TYR A 524 11.35 15.44 -16.56
CA TYR A 524 10.14 16.25 -16.65
C TYR A 524 8.98 15.50 -16.00
N VAL A 525 8.54 16.00 -14.85
CA VAL A 525 7.37 15.50 -14.12
C VAL A 525 6.46 16.68 -13.85
N ASP A 526 5.31 16.69 -14.51
CA ASP A 526 4.20 17.58 -14.21
C ASP A 526 3.27 16.94 -13.15
N GLU A 527 2.14 17.58 -12.85
CA GLU A 527 1.21 17.07 -11.85
C GLU A 527 0.53 15.77 -12.30
N GLU A 528 0.18 15.63 -13.58
CA GLU A 528 -0.47 14.43 -14.10
C GLU A 528 0.44 13.21 -13.99
N GLU A 529 1.69 13.33 -14.45
CA GLU A 529 2.66 12.24 -14.31
C GLU A 529 3.00 11.99 -12.84
N PHE A 530 3.02 13.01 -11.98
CA PHE A 530 3.19 12.83 -10.53
C PHE A 530 2.09 11.94 -9.93
N TYR A 531 0.81 12.22 -10.23
CA TYR A 531 -0.30 11.38 -9.78
C TYR A 531 -0.20 9.96 -10.35
N LYS A 532 0.17 9.82 -11.63
CA LYS A 532 0.32 8.53 -12.29
C LYS A 532 1.45 7.68 -11.68
N ILE A 533 2.58 8.28 -11.32
CA ILE A 533 3.68 7.61 -10.60
C ILE A 533 3.18 7.14 -9.23
N GLY A 534 2.48 8.00 -8.49
CA GLY A 534 1.90 7.65 -7.19
C GLY A 534 0.93 6.48 -7.27
N GLU A 535 0.00 6.53 -8.23
CA GLU A 535 -0.98 5.47 -8.48
C GLU A 535 -0.31 4.16 -8.91
N ARG A 536 0.76 4.23 -9.72
CA ARG A 536 1.59 3.07 -10.09
C ARG A 536 2.23 2.42 -8.87
N ILE A 537 2.89 3.19 -8.01
CA ILE A 537 3.51 2.67 -6.78
C ILE A 537 2.46 2.00 -5.90
N TYR A 538 1.32 2.67 -5.67
CA TYR A 538 0.27 2.16 -4.80
C TYR A 538 -0.36 0.86 -5.32
N ASN A 539 -0.54 0.74 -6.64
CA ASN A 539 -1.07 -0.47 -7.26
C ASN A 539 -0.03 -1.61 -7.26
N LEU A 540 1.26 -1.33 -7.47
CA LEU A 540 2.30 -2.35 -7.37
C LEU A 540 2.38 -2.96 -5.96
N GLU A 541 2.31 -2.12 -4.93
CA GLU A 541 2.21 -2.58 -3.55
C GLU A 541 0.93 -3.38 -3.28
N ARG A 542 -0.19 -2.97 -3.88
CA ARG A 542 -1.44 -3.75 -3.80
C ARG A 542 -1.26 -5.11 -4.44
N LEU A 543 -0.61 -5.22 -5.60
CA LEU A 543 -0.30 -6.49 -6.24
C LEU A 543 0.61 -7.36 -5.36
N PHE A 544 1.62 -6.77 -4.71
CA PHE A 544 2.42 -7.51 -3.72
C PHE A 544 1.52 -8.13 -2.66
N ASN A 545 0.62 -7.35 -2.07
CA ASN A 545 -0.27 -7.85 -1.03
C ASN A 545 -1.25 -8.91 -1.57
N VAL A 546 -1.83 -8.72 -2.76
CA VAL A 546 -2.71 -9.73 -3.37
C VAL A 546 -1.97 -11.04 -3.59
N ARG A 547 -0.71 -10.97 -4.04
CA ARG A 547 0.19 -12.14 -4.18
C ARG A 547 0.44 -12.84 -2.85
N GLU A 548 0.49 -12.11 -1.74
CA GLU A 548 0.60 -12.65 -0.38
C GLU A 548 -0.75 -13.06 0.25
N GLY A 549 -1.86 -13.04 -0.52
CA GLY A 549 -3.17 -13.53 -0.08
C GLY A 549 -4.16 -12.46 0.42
N PHE A 550 -3.82 -11.17 0.31
CA PHE A 550 -4.71 -10.09 0.72
C PHE A 550 -5.79 -9.80 -0.33
N ASN A 551 -7.00 -9.54 0.14
CA ASN A 551 -8.17 -9.21 -0.68
C ASN A 551 -9.13 -8.31 0.12
N ARG A 552 -10.34 -8.08 -0.39
CA ARG A 552 -11.38 -7.29 0.28
C ARG A 552 -11.61 -7.64 1.76
N SER A 553 -11.58 -8.91 2.15
CA SER A 553 -11.82 -9.31 3.56
C SER A 553 -10.80 -8.73 4.54
N HIS A 554 -9.63 -8.32 4.04
CA HIS A 554 -8.54 -7.72 4.80
C HIS A 554 -8.56 -6.18 4.78
N ASP A 555 -9.38 -5.58 3.92
CA ASP A 555 -9.64 -4.14 3.89
C ASP A 555 -10.82 -3.82 4.81
N THR A 556 -10.68 -4.17 6.10
CA THR A 556 -11.74 -4.01 7.10
C THR A 556 -11.27 -3.14 8.27
N LEU A 557 -12.18 -2.88 9.21
CA LEU A 557 -11.91 -2.32 10.52
C LEU A 557 -12.32 -3.33 11.61
N PRO A 558 -11.74 -3.25 12.81
CA PRO A 558 -12.20 -4.05 13.95
C PRO A 558 -13.71 -3.90 14.20
N PRO A 559 -14.43 -4.99 14.58
CA PRO A 559 -15.90 -4.98 14.70
C PRO A 559 -16.46 -3.83 15.53
N ARG A 560 -15.80 -3.46 16.63
CA ARG A 560 -16.14 -2.29 17.46
C ARG A 560 -16.47 -1.04 16.64
N PHE A 561 -15.66 -0.71 15.62
CA PHE A 561 -15.86 0.52 14.85
C PHE A 561 -17.05 0.45 13.89
N LEU A 562 -17.50 -0.76 13.56
CA LEU A 562 -18.60 -1.04 12.65
C LEU A 562 -19.95 -1.13 13.36
N SER A 563 -19.95 -1.51 14.65
CA SER A 563 -21.19 -1.78 15.40
C SER A 563 -21.34 -1.03 16.73
N GLU A 564 -20.27 -0.50 17.33
CA GLU A 564 -20.32 0.17 18.64
C GLU A 564 -20.10 1.69 18.48
N GLY A 565 -21.19 2.45 18.62
CA GLY A 565 -21.15 3.91 18.58
C GLY A 565 -20.35 4.51 19.74
N LEU A 566 -19.69 5.65 19.50
CA LEU A 566 -19.06 6.43 20.57
C LEU A 566 -20.11 6.88 21.60
N LYS A 567 -19.77 6.79 22.89
CA LYS A 567 -20.71 7.10 23.99
C LYS A 567 -20.87 8.61 24.24
N GLU A 568 -19.86 9.39 23.88
CA GLU A 568 -19.72 10.81 24.20
C GLU A 568 -18.89 11.55 23.13
N GLY A 569 -18.79 12.87 23.27
CA GLY A 569 -18.04 13.74 22.34
C GLY A 569 -18.82 14.15 21.08
N ALA A 570 -18.16 14.90 20.20
CA ALA A 570 -18.76 15.45 18.98
C ALA A 570 -19.20 14.37 17.97
N ALA A 571 -18.62 13.17 18.04
CA ALA A 571 -18.96 12.01 17.22
C ALA A 571 -19.82 10.97 17.98
N LYS A 572 -20.57 11.38 19.02
CA LYS A 572 -21.43 10.49 19.80
C LYS A 572 -22.44 9.76 18.89
N GLY A 573 -22.54 8.44 19.05
CA GLY A 573 -23.43 7.56 18.29
C GLY A 573 -22.87 7.09 16.95
N GLU A 574 -21.75 7.65 16.49
CA GLU A 574 -21.20 7.36 15.17
C GLU A 574 -20.57 5.96 15.08
N ILE A 575 -20.86 5.27 13.98
CA ILE A 575 -20.24 4.02 13.52
C ILE A 575 -19.72 4.18 12.08
N VAL A 576 -18.96 3.22 11.57
CA VAL A 576 -18.45 3.26 10.19
C VAL A 576 -19.20 2.26 9.28
N ASP A 577 -19.93 2.76 8.29
CA ASP A 577 -20.41 1.97 7.14
C ASP A 577 -19.28 1.83 6.11
N LEU A 578 -18.39 0.87 6.39
CA LEU A 578 -17.19 0.68 5.60
C LEU A 578 -17.49 0.13 4.19
N THR A 579 -18.57 -0.64 4.01
CA THR A 579 -18.94 -1.21 2.71
C THR A 579 -19.19 -0.12 1.69
N ARG A 580 -19.96 0.92 2.06
CA ARG A 580 -20.21 2.08 1.20
C ARG A 580 -18.92 2.78 0.75
N LEU A 581 -17.95 2.94 1.66
CA LEU A 581 -16.68 3.58 1.37
C LEU A 581 -15.79 2.72 0.46
N LEU A 582 -15.70 1.43 0.74
CA LEU A 582 -14.86 0.49 -0.03
C LEU A 582 -15.33 0.34 -1.47
N ASP A 583 -16.63 0.23 -1.70
CA ASP A 583 -17.18 0.05 -3.05
C ASP A 583 -16.85 1.26 -3.94
N ALA A 584 -17.08 2.47 -3.42
CA ALA A 584 -16.69 3.70 -4.11
C ALA A 584 -15.18 3.77 -4.34
N TYR A 585 -14.38 3.40 -3.34
CA TYR A 585 -12.92 3.43 -3.40
C TYR A 585 -12.35 2.46 -4.43
N TYR A 586 -12.80 1.21 -4.48
CA TYR A 586 -12.34 0.22 -5.46
C TYR A 586 -12.70 0.63 -6.88
N MET A 587 -13.91 1.15 -7.08
CA MET A 587 -14.34 1.66 -8.39
C MET A 587 -13.41 2.79 -8.86
N ILE A 588 -13.12 3.78 -8.00
CA ILE A 588 -12.23 4.92 -8.34
C ILE A 588 -10.79 4.44 -8.57
N ARG A 589 -10.32 3.45 -7.79
CA ARG A 589 -8.99 2.84 -7.94
C ARG A 589 -8.84 2.01 -9.22
N GLY A 590 -9.94 1.61 -9.86
CA GLY A 590 -9.93 0.64 -10.96
C GLY A 590 -9.63 -0.77 -10.50
N TRP A 591 -10.17 -1.15 -9.35
CA TRP A 591 -10.08 -2.49 -8.79
C TRP A 591 -11.44 -3.20 -8.93
N ASN A 592 -11.42 -4.54 -8.99
CA ASN A 592 -12.64 -5.33 -8.88
C ASN A 592 -13.19 -5.30 -7.45
N TYR A 593 -14.36 -5.91 -7.24
CA TYR A 593 -15.01 -5.95 -5.93
C TYR A 593 -14.21 -6.69 -4.86
N ASN A 594 -13.29 -7.60 -5.25
CA ASN A 594 -12.35 -8.26 -4.34
C ASN A 594 -11.13 -7.39 -3.99
N GLY A 595 -11.08 -6.15 -4.48
CA GLY A 595 -10.00 -5.19 -4.26
C GLY A 595 -8.73 -5.54 -5.03
N ILE A 596 -8.83 -6.21 -6.17
CA ILE A 596 -7.68 -6.55 -7.02
C ILE A 596 -7.66 -5.57 -8.20
N PRO A 597 -6.52 -4.92 -8.51
CA PRO A 597 -6.40 -4.05 -9.67
C PRO A 597 -6.77 -4.76 -10.98
N MET A 598 -7.63 -4.12 -11.78
CA MET A 598 -8.09 -4.66 -13.07
C MET A 598 -7.00 -4.56 -14.13
N ASP A 599 -6.97 -5.50 -15.08
CA ASP A 599 -5.98 -5.56 -16.16
C ASP A 599 -5.87 -4.23 -16.94
N LYS A 600 -7.01 -3.59 -17.25
CA LYS A 600 -7.06 -2.28 -17.93
C LYS A 600 -6.36 -1.18 -17.12
N LYS A 601 -6.53 -1.16 -15.80
CA LYS A 601 -5.85 -0.21 -14.91
C LYS A 601 -4.35 -0.49 -14.84
N LEU A 602 -3.96 -1.76 -14.74
CA LEU A 602 -2.55 -2.15 -14.70
C LEU A 602 -1.82 -1.76 -15.98
N GLN A 603 -2.44 -1.97 -17.15
CA GLN A 603 -1.90 -1.53 -18.44
C GLN A 603 -1.67 -0.01 -18.49
N GLN A 604 -2.64 0.80 -18.03
CA GLN A 604 -2.49 2.27 -17.96
C GLN A 604 -1.30 2.70 -17.11
N LEU A 605 -0.99 1.93 -16.06
CA LEU A 605 0.11 2.19 -15.14
C LEU A 605 1.43 1.54 -15.59
N GLY A 606 1.43 0.76 -16.67
CA GLY A 606 2.61 0.01 -17.13
C GLY A 606 3.01 -1.10 -16.16
N LEU A 607 2.02 -1.75 -15.54
CA LEU A 607 2.15 -2.89 -14.64
C LEU A 607 1.53 -4.14 -15.26
N GLU A 608 2.00 -5.30 -14.82
CA GLU A 608 1.55 -6.61 -15.30
C GLU A 608 0.54 -7.24 -14.32
N PRO A 609 -0.52 -7.91 -14.80
CA PRO A 609 -1.43 -8.66 -13.94
C PRO A 609 -0.75 -9.90 -13.36
N LEU A 610 -1.12 -10.25 -12.12
CA LEU A 610 -0.68 -11.48 -11.46
C LEU A 610 -1.23 -12.73 -12.17
N TYR A 611 -2.53 -12.69 -12.51
CA TYR A 611 -3.19 -13.78 -13.21
C TYR A 611 -3.11 -13.56 -14.72
N LYS A 612 -2.40 -14.45 -15.42
CA LYS A 612 -2.23 -14.45 -16.88
C LYS A 612 -2.93 -15.63 -17.56
N GLY A 613 -3.93 -16.22 -16.90
CA GLY A 613 -4.69 -17.35 -17.40
C GLY A 613 -5.93 -16.94 -18.20
N PRO A 614 -6.75 -17.92 -18.63
CA PRO A 614 -8.00 -17.65 -19.32
C PRO A 614 -8.97 -16.83 -18.46
N LYS A 615 -9.79 -15.99 -19.11
CA LYS A 615 -10.74 -15.09 -18.44
C LYS A 615 -12.19 -15.46 -18.80
N LEU A 616 -13.12 -15.11 -17.91
CA LEU A 616 -14.56 -15.19 -18.17
C LEU A 616 -15.03 -13.94 -18.92
N GLN A 617 -15.74 -14.13 -20.03
CA GLN A 617 -16.55 -13.12 -20.69
C GLN A 617 -18.03 -13.46 -20.50
N VAL A 618 -18.81 -12.50 -20.01
CA VAL A 618 -20.25 -12.70 -19.79
C VAL A 618 -21.04 -12.04 -20.93
N ALA A 619 -21.72 -12.87 -21.72
CA ALA A 619 -22.59 -12.44 -22.81
C ALA A 619 -23.97 -12.04 -22.29
N ILE A 620 -24.30 -10.75 -22.36
CA ILE A 620 -25.53 -10.18 -21.80
C ILE A 620 -26.55 -9.96 -22.93
N ASP A 621 -27.26 -11.03 -23.26
CA ASP A 621 -28.29 -11.10 -24.31
C ASP A 621 -29.68 -10.66 -23.82
N GLU A 622 -29.75 -9.52 -23.14
CA GLU A 622 -31.02 -8.95 -22.66
C GLU A 622 -31.66 -8.02 -23.69
N ARG A 623 -32.99 -7.89 -23.65
CA ARG A 623 -33.71 -6.96 -24.54
C ARG A 623 -33.83 -5.55 -23.96
N TYR A 624 -33.80 -5.41 -22.63
CA TYR A 624 -34.00 -4.14 -21.96
C TYR A 624 -32.72 -3.71 -21.26
N LEU A 625 -32.31 -2.46 -21.49
CA LEU A 625 -31.07 -1.89 -20.95
C LEU A 625 -30.99 -1.96 -19.43
N LYS A 626 -32.11 -1.72 -18.73
CA LYS A 626 -32.16 -1.80 -17.27
C LYS A 626 -31.82 -3.20 -16.75
N ASP A 627 -32.35 -4.24 -17.39
CA ASP A 627 -32.12 -5.62 -17.00
C ASP A 627 -30.68 -6.03 -17.34
N GLY A 628 -30.19 -5.64 -18.52
CA GLY A 628 -28.80 -5.84 -18.94
C GLY A 628 -27.80 -5.22 -17.97
N LEU A 629 -28.01 -3.97 -17.55
CA LEU A 629 -27.14 -3.28 -16.58
C LEU A 629 -27.18 -3.92 -15.19
N SER A 630 -28.36 -4.38 -14.76
CA SER A 630 -28.52 -5.07 -13.46
C SER A 630 -27.75 -6.39 -13.44
N ILE A 631 -27.87 -7.19 -14.50
CA ILE A 631 -27.13 -8.45 -14.64
C ILE A 631 -25.63 -8.19 -14.78
N ALA A 632 -25.22 -7.18 -15.57
CA ALA A 632 -23.83 -6.77 -15.71
C ALA A 632 -23.21 -6.42 -14.35
N GLU A 633 -23.92 -5.65 -13.52
CA GLU A 633 -23.47 -5.27 -12.18
C GLU A 633 -23.30 -6.49 -11.27
N ALA A 634 -24.25 -7.42 -11.28
CA ALA A 634 -24.13 -8.68 -10.54
C ALA A 634 -22.91 -9.50 -11.01
N CYS A 635 -22.69 -9.62 -12.32
CA CYS A 635 -21.55 -10.36 -12.87
C CYS A 635 -20.21 -9.69 -12.56
N TYR A 636 -20.16 -8.36 -12.63
CA TYR A 636 -18.98 -7.56 -12.27
C TYR A 636 -18.65 -7.71 -10.78
N LYS A 637 -19.67 -7.73 -9.90
CA LYS A 637 -19.53 -8.13 -8.47
C LYS A 637 -19.03 -9.55 -8.28
N GLY A 638 -19.43 -10.45 -9.17
CA GLY A 638 -18.94 -11.83 -9.22
C GLY A 638 -17.46 -11.94 -9.64
N GLY A 639 -16.86 -10.85 -10.13
CA GLY A 639 -15.46 -10.77 -10.56
C GLY A 639 -15.26 -10.83 -12.07
N ALA A 640 -16.33 -10.81 -12.88
CA ALA A 640 -16.20 -10.83 -14.33
C ALA A 640 -15.52 -9.54 -14.83
N GLU A 641 -14.42 -9.68 -15.56
CA GLU A 641 -13.66 -8.53 -16.07
C GLU A 641 -14.04 -8.15 -17.51
N ILE A 642 -14.64 -9.09 -18.24
CA ILE A 642 -15.09 -8.89 -19.62
C ILE A 642 -16.61 -8.97 -19.65
N LEU A 643 -17.24 -7.85 -20.01
CA LEU A 643 -18.69 -7.70 -20.11
C LEU A 643 -19.06 -7.45 -21.57
N GLU A 644 -19.85 -8.34 -22.14
CA GLU A 644 -20.30 -8.23 -23.52
C GLU A 644 -21.72 -7.68 -23.57
N VAL A 645 -21.87 -6.56 -24.28
CA VAL A 645 -23.17 -6.01 -24.69
C VAL A 645 -23.64 -6.85 -25.88
N GLY A 646 -24.49 -7.83 -25.60
CA GLY A 646 -24.92 -8.83 -26.57
C GLY A 646 -25.72 -8.25 -27.73
N THR A 647 -25.76 -8.95 -28.85
CA THR A 647 -26.47 -8.51 -30.06
C THR A 647 -27.93 -8.09 -29.81
N PRO A 648 -28.76 -8.80 -29.02
CA PRO A 648 -30.15 -8.39 -28.75
C PRO A 648 -30.24 -7.02 -28.08
N LEU A 649 -29.32 -6.71 -27.17
CA LEU A 649 -29.30 -5.47 -26.42
C LEU A 649 -28.88 -4.28 -27.29
N ILE A 650 -27.87 -4.49 -28.13
CA ILE A 650 -27.44 -3.48 -29.12
C ILE A 650 -28.57 -3.23 -30.13
N LYS A 651 -29.27 -4.27 -30.60
CA LYS A 651 -30.37 -4.11 -31.55
C LYS A 651 -31.57 -3.35 -30.94
N SER A 652 -31.81 -3.47 -29.64
CA SER A 652 -32.96 -2.82 -29.00
C SER A 652 -32.65 -1.39 -28.52
N ALA A 653 -31.45 -1.14 -28.00
CA ALA A 653 -31.07 0.14 -27.38
C ALA A 653 -30.02 0.93 -28.18
N GLY A 654 -29.51 0.37 -29.26
CA GLY A 654 -28.38 0.92 -30.01
C GLY A 654 -27.08 0.90 -29.19
N LEU A 655 -26.09 1.68 -29.66
CA LEU A 655 -24.81 1.85 -28.97
C LEU A 655 -24.89 2.65 -27.68
N GLU A 656 -26.06 3.19 -27.33
CA GLU A 656 -26.30 3.78 -26.02
C GLU A 656 -26.11 2.74 -24.90
N ALA A 657 -26.42 1.46 -25.17
CA ALA A 657 -26.11 0.39 -24.24
C ALA A 657 -24.59 0.30 -23.94
N VAL A 658 -23.74 0.43 -24.96
CA VAL A 658 -22.28 0.42 -24.79
C VAL A 658 -21.81 1.62 -23.97
N ARG A 659 -22.36 2.82 -24.22
CA ARG A 659 -22.06 4.04 -23.45
C ARG A 659 -22.39 3.88 -21.97
N GLU A 660 -23.58 3.35 -21.67
CA GLU A 660 -24.03 3.14 -20.30
C GLU A 660 -23.20 2.06 -19.58
N PHE A 661 -22.79 1.00 -20.30
CA PHE A 661 -21.86 0.00 -19.76
C PHE A 661 -20.50 0.63 -19.45
N ARG A 662 -19.90 1.41 -20.36
CA ARG A 662 -18.63 2.11 -20.10
C ARG A 662 -18.74 3.05 -18.90
N ARG A 663 -19.85 3.80 -18.81
CA ARG A 663 -20.10 4.74 -17.70
C ARG A 663 -20.15 4.03 -16.34
N ARG A 664 -20.79 2.85 -16.28
CA ARG A 664 -20.96 2.09 -15.02
C ARG A 664 -19.76 1.18 -14.69
N PHE A 665 -19.04 0.71 -15.70
CA PHE A 665 -17.93 -0.23 -15.57
C PHE A 665 -16.66 0.33 -16.27
N PRO A 666 -16.10 1.46 -15.78
CA PRO A 666 -15.03 2.19 -16.48
C PRO A 666 -13.76 1.36 -16.71
N TYR A 667 -13.52 0.34 -15.89
CA TYR A 667 -12.33 -0.52 -15.95
C TYR A 667 -12.59 -1.96 -16.40
N ALA A 668 -13.86 -2.32 -16.67
CA ALA A 668 -14.15 -3.58 -17.35
C ALA A 668 -13.73 -3.48 -18.82
N THR A 669 -13.41 -4.63 -19.39
CA THR A 669 -13.29 -4.81 -20.84
C THR A 669 -14.71 -4.91 -21.41
N ILE A 670 -15.11 -3.94 -22.21
CA ILE A 670 -16.45 -3.90 -22.82
C ILE A 670 -16.38 -4.45 -24.24
N VAL A 671 -17.15 -5.51 -24.50
CA VAL A 671 -17.29 -6.11 -25.84
C VAL A 671 -18.61 -5.64 -26.45
N ALA A 672 -18.56 -5.07 -27.65
CA ALA A 672 -19.76 -4.80 -28.45
C ALA A 672 -19.97 -5.96 -29.43
N ASP A 673 -20.96 -6.82 -29.16
CA ASP A 673 -21.28 -7.94 -30.05
C ASP A 673 -22.17 -7.50 -31.22
N LEU A 674 -21.59 -6.68 -32.11
CA LEU A 674 -22.25 -6.16 -33.30
C LEU A 674 -22.56 -7.26 -34.31
N LYS A 675 -21.70 -8.27 -34.39
CA LYS A 675 -21.69 -9.26 -35.47
C LYS A 675 -21.64 -8.56 -36.82
N THR A 676 -20.71 -7.61 -36.93
CA THR A 676 -20.50 -6.82 -38.15
C THR A 676 -20.32 -7.74 -39.34
N PHE A 677 -21.17 -7.55 -40.35
CA PHE A 677 -21.16 -8.33 -41.57
C PHE A 677 -20.89 -7.45 -42.80
N ASP A 678 -21.11 -6.14 -42.70
CA ASP A 678 -20.85 -5.15 -43.74
C ASP A 678 -20.36 -3.84 -43.09
N THR A 679 -19.71 -2.96 -43.85
CA THR A 679 -19.23 -1.64 -43.39
C THR A 679 -18.32 -1.69 -42.16
N GLY A 680 -17.28 -2.53 -42.22
CA GLY A 680 -16.36 -2.80 -41.12
C GLY A 680 -15.82 -1.55 -40.41
N TRP A 681 -15.40 -0.53 -41.16
CA TRP A 681 -14.89 0.71 -40.58
C TRP A 681 -15.93 1.46 -39.73
N LEU A 682 -17.11 1.69 -40.32
CA LEU A 682 -18.15 2.52 -39.71
C LEU A 682 -18.65 1.92 -38.40
N GLU A 683 -18.94 0.62 -38.40
CA GLU A 683 -19.45 -0.07 -37.21
C GLU A 683 -18.43 -0.09 -36.07
N VAL A 684 -17.15 -0.31 -36.38
CA VAL A 684 -16.07 -0.29 -35.39
C VAL A 684 -15.83 1.11 -34.85
N GLU A 685 -15.84 2.14 -35.71
CA GLU A 685 -15.72 3.55 -35.30
C GLU A 685 -16.83 3.92 -34.32
N LEU A 686 -18.09 3.63 -34.66
CA LEU A 686 -19.24 3.93 -33.80
C LEU A 686 -19.16 3.21 -32.45
N ALA A 687 -18.78 1.92 -32.43
CA ALA A 687 -18.64 1.16 -31.19
C ALA A 687 -17.46 1.64 -30.32
N ALA A 688 -16.34 2.01 -30.94
CA ALA A 688 -15.18 2.55 -30.25
C ALA A 688 -15.49 3.90 -29.61
N GLU A 689 -16.16 4.81 -30.32
CA GLU A 689 -16.63 6.09 -29.79
C GLU A 689 -17.67 5.92 -28.67
N ALA A 690 -18.47 4.85 -28.71
CA ALA A 690 -19.37 4.49 -27.63
C ALA A 690 -18.65 3.89 -26.40
N GLY A 691 -17.36 3.58 -26.52
CA GLY A 691 -16.50 3.13 -25.42
C GLY A 691 -16.26 1.61 -25.35
N ALA A 692 -16.48 0.86 -26.44
CA ALA A 692 -16.08 -0.54 -26.54
C ALA A 692 -14.55 -0.69 -26.53
N ASP A 693 -14.05 -1.78 -25.93
CA ASP A 693 -12.63 -2.20 -26.03
C ASP A 693 -12.44 -3.29 -27.09
N ILE A 694 -13.49 -4.07 -27.35
CA ILE A 694 -13.51 -5.17 -28.31
C ILE A 694 -14.78 -5.07 -29.15
N VAL A 695 -14.67 -5.22 -30.47
CA VAL A 695 -15.81 -5.25 -31.41
C VAL A 695 -15.82 -6.59 -32.13
N THR A 696 -17.00 -7.21 -32.26
CA THR A 696 -17.14 -8.50 -32.97
C THR A 696 -17.43 -8.33 -34.46
N VAL A 697 -16.73 -9.11 -35.29
CA VAL A 697 -16.92 -9.17 -36.74
C VAL A 697 -17.15 -10.63 -37.12
N LEU A 698 -18.08 -10.91 -38.04
CA LEU A 698 -18.37 -12.27 -38.47
C LEU A 698 -17.32 -12.78 -39.46
N GLY A 699 -16.69 -13.92 -39.18
CA GLY A 699 -15.70 -14.54 -40.07
C GLY A 699 -16.28 -15.04 -41.39
N ALA A 700 -17.61 -15.16 -41.48
CA ALA A 700 -18.32 -15.50 -42.70
C ALA A 700 -18.46 -14.33 -43.70
N THR A 701 -18.09 -13.10 -43.31
CA THR A 701 -18.02 -11.96 -44.23
C THR A 701 -16.75 -11.99 -45.11
N ASP A 702 -16.69 -11.09 -46.09
CA ASP A 702 -15.57 -10.95 -47.01
C ASP A 702 -14.33 -10.33 -46.34
N ASP A 703 -13.16 -10.56 -46.96
CA ASP A 703 -11.87 -10.10 -46.43
C ASP A 703 -11.73 -8.58 -46.40
N TYR A 704 -12.42 -7.85 -47.29
CA TYR A 704 -12.35 -6.40 -47.31
C TYR A 704 -13.03 -5.83 -46.07
N THR A 705 -14.23 -6.31 -45.73
CA THR A 705 -14.94 -5.91 -44.51
C THR A 705 -14.10 -6.16 -43.25
N ILE A 706 -13.42 -7.30 -43.14
CA ILE A 706 -12.54 -7.61 -42.00
C ILE A 706 -11.32 -6.67 -41.97
N LYS A 707 -10.64 -6.46 -43.11
CA LYS A 707 -9.49 -5.53 -43.18
C LYS A 707 -9.89 -4.11 -42.81
N ASP A 708 -11.05 -3.67 -43.26
CA ASP A 708 -11.61 -2.35 -43.01
C ASP A 708 -11.92 -2.16 -41.51
N ALA A 709 -12.53 -3.17 -40.88
CA ALA A 709 -12.75 -3.21 -39.43
C ALA A 709 -11.43 -3.19 -38.63
N VAL A 710 -10.43 -3.96 -39.05
CA VAL A 710 -9.09 -3.96 -38.43
C VAL A 710 -8.43 -2.59 -38.57
N GLY A 711 -8.54 -1.94 -39.73
CA GLY A 711 -8.04 -0.57 -39.96
C GLY A 711 -8.63 0.43 -38.96
N ALA A 712 -9.96 0.45 -38.82
CA ALA A 712 -10.64 1.27 -37.84
C ALA A 712 -10.22 0.93 -36.40
N ALA A 713 -10.11 -0.37 -36.08
CA ALA A 713 -9.72 -0.82 -34.75
C ALA A 713 -8.34 -0.31 -34.34
N ARG A 714 -7.37 -0.31 -35.26
CA ARG A 714 -6.02 0.26 -35.02
C ARG A 714 -6.06 1.78 -34.82
N LYS A 715 -6.89 2.50 -35.59
CA LYS A 715 -7.07 3.96 -35.43
C LYS A 715 -7.63 4.31 -34.04
N TYR A 716 -8.59 3.55 -33.55
CA TYR A 716 -9.28 3.81 -32.28
C TYR A 716 -8.71 3.05 -31.08
N ASN A 717 -7.64 2.26 -31.27
CA ASN A 717 -7.02 1.42 -30.24
C ASN A 717 -8.02 0.46 -29.57
N VAL A 718 -8.87 -0.18 -30.37
CA VAL A 718 -9.77 -1.26 -29.95
C VAL A 718 -9.33 -2.58 -30.60
N LYS A 719 -9.85 -3.71 -30.10
CA LYS A 719 -9.54 -5.04 -30.63
C LYS A 719 -10.67 -5.60 -31.47
N ILE A 720 -10.33 -6.37 -32.50
CA ILE A 720 -11.30 -7.13 -33.29
C ILE A 720 -11.36 -8.58 -32.81
N MET A 721 -12.55 -9.03 -32.45
CA MET A 721 -12.87 -10.45 -32.22
C MET A 721 -13.62 -11.00 -33.44
N CYS A 722 -13.02 -11.96 -34.13
CA CYS A 722 -13.66 -12.60 -35.29
C CYS A 722 -14.48 -13.82 -34.86
N ASP A 723 -15.80 -13.75 -34.97
CA ASP A 723 -16.73 -14.84 -34.65
C ASP A 723 -16.88 -15.78 -35.86
N LEU A 724 -16.42 -17.03 -35.71
CA LEU A 724 -16.42 -18.05 -36.76
C LEU A 724 -17.77 -18.80 -36.88
N ILE A 725 -18.84 -18.27 -36.30
CA ILE A 725 -20.18 -18.85 -36.46
C ILE A 725 -20.53 -19.07 -37.94
N ASN A 726 -20.98 -20.28 -38.25
CA ASN A 726 -21.37 -20.74 -39.60
C ASN A 726 -20.27 -20.68 -40.67
N VAL A 727 -19.00 -20.57 -40.29
CA VAL A 727 -17.87 -20.71 -41.22
C VAL A 727 -17.69 -22.20 -41.59
N PRO A 728 -17.67 -22.59 -42.88
CA PRO A 728 -17.55 -24.00 -43.29
C PRO A 728 -16.22 -24.67 -42.92
N ASP A 729 -15.11 -23.96 -43.11
CA ASP A 729 -13.75 -24.38 -42.71
C ASP A 729 -13.18 -23.39 -41.69
N PRO A 730 -13.53 -23.57 -40.40
CA PRO A 730 -13.13 -22.63 -39.35
C PRO A 730 -11.62 -22.65 -39.08
N VAL A 731 -10.91 -23.76 -39.37
CA VAL A 731 -9.45 -23.84 -39.17
C VAL A 731 -8.71 -23.00 -40.21
N SER A 732 -9.04 -23.16 -41.50
CA SER A 732 -8.46 -22.32 -42.55
C SER A 732 -8.82 -20.85 -42.32
N ARG A 733 -10.10 -20.59 -42.03
CA ARG A 733 -10.57 -19.22 -41.84
C ARG A 733 -9.90 -18.54 -40.65
N ALA A 734 -9.67 -19.23 -39.54
CA ALA A 734 -8.96 -18.69 -38.39
C ALA A 734 -7.55 -18.16 -38.77
N LYS A 735 -6.78 -18.94 -39.55
CA LYS A 735 -5.46 -18.53 -40.06
C LYS A 735 -5.55 -17.34 -41.02
N GLU A 736 -6.59 -17.28 -41.83
CA GLU A 736 -6.82 -16.16 -42.75
C GLU A 736 -7.10 -14.88 -41.97
N VAL A 737 -8.08 -14.87 -41.08
CA VAL A 737 -8.48 -13.65 -40.38
C VAL A 737 -7.42 -13.20 -39.37
N GLU A 738 -6.61 -14.11 -38.81
CA GLU A 738 -5.39 -13.74 -38.06
C GLU A 738 -4.41 -12.96 -38.96
N ARG A 739 -4.15 -13.44 -40.19
CA ARG A 739 -3.30 -12.73 -41.16
C ARG A 739 -3.88 -11.38 -41.58
N LEU A 740 -5.21 -11.24 -41.57
CA LEU A 740 -5.89 -9.96 -41.79
C LEU A 740 -5.75 -8.99 -40.60
N GLY A 741 -5.28 -9.48 -39.44
CA GLY A 741 -4.96 -8.67 -38.28
C GLY A 741 -6.02 -8.69 -37.18
N CYS A 742 -6.96 -9.65 -37.17
CA CYS A 742 -7.86 -9.86 -36.04
C CYS A 742 -7.09 -10.19 -34.76
N ASP A 743 -7.54 -9.66 -33.62
CA ASP A 743 -6.84 -9.78 -32.34
C ASP A 743 -7.28 -11.00 -31.53
N ILE A 744 -8.49 -11.51 -31.77
CA ILE A 744 -9.10 -12.64 -31.06
C ILE A 744 -9.91 -13.46 -32.06
N ILE A 745 -9.81 -14.79 -31.98
CA ILE A 745 -10.66 -15.72 -32.76
C ILE A 745 -11.71 -16.32 -31.82
N CYS A 746 -12.99 -16.17 -32.15
CA CYS A 746 -14.08 -16.75 -31.39
C CYS A 746 -14.64 -18.00 -32.10
N VAL A 747 -14.50 -19.15 -31.45
CA VAL A 747 -15.09 -20.42 -31.88
C VAL A 747 -16.49 -20.52 -31.31
N HIS A 748 -17.50 -20.39 -32.16
CA HIS A 748 -18.89 -20.35 -31.74
C HIS A 748 -19.58 -21.71 -31.92
N MET A 749 -19.85 -22.38 -30.81
CA MET A 749 -20.52 -23.68 -30.73
C MET A 749 -22.05 -23.52 -30.75
N GLY A 750 -22.62 -23.05 -31.86
CA GLY A 750 -24.04 -22.65 -31.95
C GLY A 750 -25.08 -23.69 -31.46
N ILE A 751 -26.20 -23.19 -30.92
CA ILE A 751 -27.35 -23.97 -30.39
C ILE A 751 -28.11 -24.72 -31.51
N SER A 752 -28.17 -24.19 -32.72
CA SER A 752 -28.78 -24.85 -33.89
C SER A 752 -27.97 -26.06 -34.40
N VAL A 753 -26.69 -26.17 -34.01
CA VAL A 753 -25.81 -27.33 -34.24
C VAL A 753 -25.86 -28.32 -33.06
N GLN A 754 -26.35 -27.92 -31.88
CA GLN A 754 -26.59 -28.83 -30.74
C GLN A 754 -27.66 -29.88 -31.05
N MET A 755 -28.56 -29.60 -32.01
CA MET A 755 -29.57 -30.56 -32.46
C MET A 755 -29.09 -31.51 -33.56
N ARG A 756 -27.97 -31.22 -34.25
CA ARG A 756 -27.47 -32.02 -35.39
C ARG A 756 -26.23 -32.87 -35.09
N GLU A 757 -25.37 -32.47 -34.16
CA GLU A 757 -24.18 -33.24 -33.80
C GLU A 757 -24.04 -33.42 -32.28
N ARG A 758 -24.22 -34.66 -31.82
CA ARG A 758 -24.15 -35.08 -30.41
C ARG A 758 -22.70 -35.25 -29.90
N ASP A 759 -21.69 -34.93 -30.70
CA ASP A 759 -20.30 -35.30 -30.40
C ASP A 759 -19.52 -34.10 -29.84
N VAL A 760 -19.56 -33.93 -28.53
CA VAL A 760 -18.76 -32.92 -27.79
C VAL A 760 -17.26 -33.11 -28.08
N THR A 761 -16.82 -34.34 -28.32
CA THR A 761 -15.42 -34.71 -28.62
C THR A 761 -14.91 -34.01 -29.87
N LYS A 762 -15.63 -34.09 -30.99
CA LYS A 762 -15.24 -33.46 -32.26
C LYS A 762 -15.11 -31.94 -32.15
N LYS A 763 -15.93 -31.30 -31.32
CA LYS A 763 -15.85 -29.85 -31.11
C LYS A 763 -14.62 -29.45 -30.31
N MET A 764 -14.19 -30.29 -29.37
CA MET A 764 -12.96 -30.08 -28.60
C MET A 764 -11.72 -30.33 -29.45
N GLU A 765 -11.75 -31.33 -30.34
CA GLU A 765 -10.70 -31.55 -31.35
C GLU A 765 -10.57 -30.34 -32.29
N LEU A 766 -11.70 -29.82 -32.79
CA LEU A 766 -11.69 -28.62 -33.63
C LEU A 766 -11.12 -27.40 -32.88
N LEU A 767 -11.50 -27.19 -31.61
CA LEU A 767 -10.94 -26.13 -30.78
C LEU A 767 -9.42 -26.25 -30.67
N GLU A 768 -8.92 -27.45 -30.38
CA GLU A 768 -7.48 -27.71 -30.26
C GLU A 768 -6.75 -27.46 -31.58
N GLU A 769 -7.33 -27.87 -32.70
CA GLU A 769 -6.76 -27.61 -34.02
C GLU A 769 -6.67 -26.11 -34.30
N ILE A 770 -7.73 -25.35 -34.01
CA ILE A 770 -7.73 -23.89 -34.16
C ILE A 770 -6.68 -23.25 -33.25
N VAL A 771 -6.65 -23.61 -31.96
CA VAL A 771 -5.68 -23.07 -30.98
C VAL A 771 -4.25 -23.32 -31.42
N ASN A 772 -3.95 -24.52 -31.93
CA ASN A 772 -2.61 -24.85 -32.42
C ASN A 772 -2.26 -24.17 -33.76
N SER A 773 -3.27 -23.63 -34.46
CA SER A 773 -3.11 -23.04 -35.78
C SER A 773 -2.87 -21.53 -35.79
N VAL A 774 -3.18 -20.83 -34.68
CA VAL A 774 -3.06 -19.37 -34.55
C VAL A 774 -2.23 -18.98 -33.32
N LYS A 775 -1.68 -17.76 -33.32
CA LYS A 775 -0.94 -17.17 -32.20
C LYS A 775 -1.80 -16.26 -31.34
N VAL A 776 -2.85 -15.68 -31.92
CA VAL A 776 -3.80 -14.81 -31.21
C VAL A 776 -4.66 -15.61 -30.22
N PRO A 777 -5.15 -14.98 -29.13
CA PRO A 777 -6.06 -15.64 -28.19
C PRO A 777 -7.31 -16.22 -28.86
N VAL A 778 -7.67 -17.44 -28.48
CA VAL A 778 -8.93 -18.09 -28.88
C VAL A 778 -9.98 -17.96 -27.76
N ALA A 779 -11.15 -17.47 -28.13
CA ALA A 779 -12.35 -17.41 -27.32
C ALA A 779 -13.33 -18.53 -27.72
N VAL A 780 -14.17 -18.99 -26.79
CA VAL A 780 -15.18 -20.02 -27.06
C VAL A 780 -16.54 -19.55 -26.56
N ALA A 781 -17.54 -19.56 -27.44
CA ALA A 781 -18.93 -19.21 -27.17
C ALA A 781 -19.89 -20.34 -27.56
N GLY A 782 -21.16 -20.23 -27.17
CA GLY A 782 -22.24 -21.13 -27.58
C GLY A 782 -22.54 -22.26 -26.59
N GLY A 783 -23.48 -22.02 -25.66
CA GLY A 783 -23.97 -23.06 -24.75
C GLY A 783 -22.96 -23.60 -23.72
N VAL A 784 -21.93 -22.81 -23.39
CA VAL A 784 -20.92 -23.17 -22.40
C VAL A 784 -21.57 -23.35 -21.01
N ARG A 785 -21.36 -24.51 -20.40
CA ARG A 785 -21.77 -24.86 -19.03
C ARG A 785 -20.54 -25.06 -18.16
N LEU A 786 -20.74 -25.07 -16.84
CA LEU A 786 -19.65 -25.19 -15.87
C LEU A 786 -18.83 -26.48 -16.06
N GLU A 787 -19.48 -27.56 -16.50
CA GLU A 787 -18.82 -28.84 -16.80
C GLU A 787 -17.87 -28.80 -18.01
N HIS A 788 -18.04 -27.86 -18.93
CA HIS A 788 -17.18 -27.74 -20.12
C HIS A 788 -15.87 -27.00 -19.83
N VAL A 789 -15.82 -26.18 -18.76
CA VAL A 789 -14.73 -25.23 -18.50
C VAL A 789 -13.35 -25.88 -18.47
N ASP A 790 -13.23 -27.03 -17.80
CA ASP A 790 -11.95 -27.71 -17.67
C ASP A 790 -11.36 -28.11 -19.01
N GLU A 791 -12.17 -28.68 -19.88
CA GLU A 791 -11.72 -29.14 -21.20
C GLU A 791 -11.36 -27.96 -22.09
N LEU A 792 -12.17 -26.89 -22.07
CA LEU A 792 -11.86 -25.66 -22.80
C LEU A 792 -10.51 -25.07 -22.39
N VAL A 793 -10.26 -24.97 -21.08
CA VAL A 793 -9.00 -24.42 -20.55
C VAL A 793 -7.82 -25.34 -20.89
N LYS A 794 -7.98 -26.67 -20.79
CA LYS A 794 -6.94 -27.65 -21.16
C LYS A 794 -6.54 -27.56 -22.63
N ARG A 795 -7.50 -27.34 -23.53
CA ARG A 795 -7.26 -27.17 -24.97
C ARG A 795 -6.78 -25.76 -25.37
N GLY A 796 -6.47 -24.91 -24.38
CA GLY A 796 -5.82 -23.62 -24.61
C GLY A 796 -6.74 -22.43 -24.86
N CYS A 797 -8.05 -22.58 -24.64
CA CYS A 797 -9.00 -21.45 -24.66
C CYS A 797 -8.55 -20.35 -23.69
N LYS A 798 -8.52 -19.10 -24.15
CA LYS A 798 -8.12 -17.92 -23.37
C LYS A 798 -9.29 -17.07 -22.90
N ILE A 799 -10.44 -17.16 -23.56
CA ILE A 799 -11.65 -16.42 -23.17
C ILE A 799 -12.84 -17.38 -23.21
N VAL A 800 -13.43 -17.66 -22.05
CA VAL A 800 -14.62 -18.51 -21.93
C VAL A 800 -15.84 -17.60 -21.94
N ILE A 801 -16.65 -17.64 -23.01
CA ILE A 801 -17.83 -16.79 -23.18
C ILE A 801 -19.06 -17.54 -22.69
N VAL A 802 -19.75 -16.96 -21.69
CA VAL A 802 -20.90 -17.58 -21.04
C VAL A 802 -22.08 -16.61 -21.01
N GLY A 803 -23.21 -17.02 -21.60
CA GLY A 803 -24.46 -16.26 -21.58
C GLY A 803 -25.45 -16.81 -20.55
N SER A 804 -26.47 -17.52 -21.04
CA SER A 804 -27.65 -17.95 -20.26
C SER A 804 -27.36 -18.76 -18.99
N ALA A 805 -26.23 -19.49 -18.91
CA ALA A 805 -25.84 -20.21 -17.71
C ALA A 805 -25.51 -19.28 -16.51
N ILE A 806 -25.20 -18.01 -16.79
CA ILE A 806 -25.02 -16.96 -15.79
C ILE A 806 -26.23 -16.03 -15.78
N THR A 807 -26.63 -15.48 -16.92
CA THR A 807 -27.63 -14.41 -16.98
C THR A 807 -29.03 -14.85 -16.56
N ARG A 808 -29.38 -16.13 -16.75
CA ARG A 808 -30.65 -16.71 -16.30
C ARG A 808 -30.57 -17.44 -14.95
N SER A 809 -29.42 -17.37 -14.28
CA SER A 809 -29.26 -17.89 -12.92
C SER A 809 -30.14 -17.09 -11.95
N SER A 810 -30.66 -17.74 -10.90
CA SER A 810 -31.31 -17.04 -9.79
C SER A 810 -30.37 -16.08 -9.06
N ASN A 811 -29.06 -16.33 -9.15
CA ASN A 811 -28.01 -15.46 -8.66
C ASN A 811 -26.87 -15.37 -9.70
N PRO A 812 -26.87 -14.35 -10.58
CA PRO A 812 -25.82 -14.15 -11.58
C PRO A 812 -24.44 -13.85 -10.98
N GLU A 813 -24.38 -13.17 -9.83
CA GLU A 813 -23.12 -12.87 -9.13
C GLU A 813 -22.39 -14.15 -8.73
N GLU A 814 -23.10 -15.05 -8.04
CA GLU A 814 -22.55 -16.33 -7.61
C GLU A 814 -22.28 -17.27 -8.79
N ALA A 815 -23.10 -17.20 -9.85
CA ALA A 815 -22.82 -17.95 -11.08
C ALA A 815 -21.49 -17.52 -11.72
N ALA A 816 -21.27 -16.22 -11.91
CA ALA A 816 -20.02 -15.68 -12.46
C ALA A 816 -18.80 -16.08 -11.60
N ARG A 817 -18.91 -15.95 -10.28
CA ARG A 817 -17.85 -16.34 -9.32
C ARG A 817 -17.48 -17.82 -9.45
N ARG A 818 -18.46 -18.71 -9.60
CA ARG A 818 -18.23 -20.15 -9.79
C ARG A 818 -17.50 -20.45 -11.10
N PHE A 819 -17.86 -19.79 -12.20
CA PHE A 819 -17.17 -19.94 -13.47
C PHE A 819 -15.71 -19.47 -13.38
N ILE A 820 -15.45 -18.29 -12.81
CA ILE A 820 -14.09 -17.76 -12.62
C ILE A 820 -13.24 -18.72 -11.79
N THR A 821 -13.76 -19.14 -10.64
CA THR A 821 -13.06 -20.08 -9.75
C THR A 821 -12.73 -21.39 -10.48
N ARG A 822 -13.65 -21.88 -11.33
CA ARG A 822 -13.43 -23.11 -12.11
C ARG A 822 -12.36 -22.91 -13.18
N ILE A 823 -12.37 -21.79 -13.89
CA ILE A 823 -11.37 -21.41 -14.90
C ILE A 823 -9.98 -21.33 -14.27
N GLU A 824 -9.85 -20.61 -13.15
CA GLU A 824 -8.57 -20.43 -12.44
C GLU A 824 -8.02 -21.76 -11.91
N ARG A 825 -8.88 -22.63 -11.37
CA ARG A 825 -8.49 -23.99 -10.93
C ARG A 825 -8.04 -24.85 -12.09
N ALA A 826 -8.78 -24.87 -13.19
CA ALA A 826 -8.42 -25.62 -14.39
C ALA A 826 -7.05 -25.16 -14.92
N TYR A 827 -6.82 -23.85 -14.99
CA TYR A 827 -5.55 -23.30 -15.44
C TYR A 827 -4.38 -23.60 -14.50
N SER A 828 -4.61 -23.52 -13.19
CA SER A 828 -3.58 -23.86 -12.19
C SER A 828 -3.16 -25.32 -12.28
N SER A 829 -4.09 -26.23 -12.58
CA SER A 829 -3.79 -27.66 -12.75
C SER A 829 -2.87 -27.97 -13.94
N LEU A 830 -2.85 -27.11 -14.97
CA LEU A 830 -1.98 -27.25 -16.14
C LEU A 830 -0.52 -26.90 -15.86
N LYS A 831 -0.26 -26.04 -14.86
CA LYS A 831 1.08 -25.53 -14.57
C LYS A 831 1.93 -26.47 -13.69
N GLY A 832 1.37 -27.61 -13.28
CA GLY A 832 1.90 -28.41 -12.18
C GLY A 832 1.67 -27.70 -10.86
N SER A 833 1.27 -28.44 -9.83
CA SER A 833 1.10 -27.91 -8.48
C SER A 833 2.39 -27.24 -8.01
N TYR A 834 2.36 -25.92 -7.77
CA TYR A 834 3.44 -25.21 -7.09
C TYR A 834 3.45 -25.52 -5.60
#